data_AF-A0A829HPK8-F1
#
_entry.id   AF-A0A829HPK8-F1
#
_cell.length_a   1.000
_cell.length_b   1.000
_cell.length_c   1.000
_cell.angle_alpha   90.00
_cell.angle_beta   90.00
_cell.angle_gamma   90.00
#
_symmetry.space_group_name_H-M   'P 1'
#
loop_
_entity.id
_entity.type
_entity.pdbx_description
1 polymer ?
#
loop_
_entity_poly.entity_id
_entity_poly.type
_entity_poly.pdbx_seq_one_letter_code
_entity_poly.pdbx_strand_id
1 'polypeptide(L)'
;AGHGLTVVDIGGRAVYSQPSAALSVMPHPDDIAYLIYTSGTTGTPKGVAIPHRNVTRLLEAIDADLELVPGQGWAQCHSLAFDFSVWEIFGALLHGGRLVVVPEGVTRAPEEFHALLVHERVSVLSQTPSAFYPLHAVDTASPEQRQLALSVVVFGGEALEPARLSGWFRDHPQSPRLINMYGITETTVHASFREITVSDVVGTSSPIGAPLADLSFFVLDDWLRPLQAGAVGELYVAGAGVGYGYAGRTSLTATRFVACPFGGRGTRMYRTGDLVCWGSDGQLRYLGRADEQVKVRGYRIELGEVQSAMAALEGVDQVAVIAREDRPGDKRLVGYFTGSADPGELRETLTDRLPSYMVPAAIVVLESLPLTVNGKLDRNALPAPEYRAVERYRRPATVVEETLAAIYAQVLGLERVGVDDSFFELGGDSILAMQVSSAVRMVGLACRPRDIFVQQTVARLAEVVGAADTAGEPLDEGTGPVTATPIMWWLKEIDGPVAEFNQTVVLQAPDGVTAAAVIALLQAVLDRHAMLRLRAEDHGNGGWLLSTAAPGAVEAAQCLESIDRLTDEALVAARSRLDPAAGVVLRGLWVESTHRLVLIVHHLAIDGVSWRILLEDLNIAWTQHQDGRPVALPRPGTSFRQWAELLSEYTRSAPVVEQAQRWQTVSAVPALLPAVDPQADTYETAGQLSAALDAETTRLLLGAVPTAFHAGPQEILLIALGLALAEFSGTAQIAIDVEGHGRHEELGELSGAGARSIDLSRTVGWFTTKYPVSLDLDGLAWSSVVAGDAALGAMIKAAKEQARALPDGLTYGLLRYLHPAVELAASDPSIAFNYLGRVSGLTGAGWQLCPESTSLSRAASRVPTPLGHPLELNAIVIETEAGVLLNADWTWARSTLDQTQVSRLNELWFQALTGICAHVRSGGGGLTPSDIAPAVLNQGQIDELSRQYHFTDLLPLTPLQQGLLYHSGTARGGDDVYAMQLSLVLDGQLDPQQLRDAVKSVVDRHPHLAARFYERFDPPVQAIPADPVVPWQYLALDFNGTDIDGQVQEISAAERVAVGDLANRCAIRAALIRTADERHRFILTTHHIVLDGWSMPILMQEIFAGYHGVRLPPAASYRSFVTWLSERDQVAAQHAWRKAMAGFDAPTLVGPSTPEGPGHRGVELFQLPEEITKNVGELARSQQTTVNVVLQGAWALLLSSLCGHGDVAFGTTVSGRPAEVLGAE
;
A
#
# COMPACT_ATOMS: atom_id res chain seq x y z
N ALA A 1 -22.66 -20.20 29.11
CA ALA A 1 -23.40 -21.01 30.10
C ALA A 1 -22.82 -20.72 31.47
N GLY A 2 -23.64 -20.25 32.40
CA GLY A 2 -23.23 -19.89 33.77
C GLY A 2 -23.12 -21.12 34.66
N HIS A 3 -21.95 -21.33 35.24
CA HIS A 3 -21.78 -22.29 36.33
C HIS A 3 -22.38 -21.68 37.60
N GLY A 4 -23.28 -22.39 38.28
CA GLY A 4 -23.94 -21.95 39.52
C GLY A 4 -22.97 -21.84 40.69
N LEU A 5 -22.07 -20.86 40.64
CA LEU A 5 -21.13 -20.53 41.70
C LEU A 5 -21.82 -19.64 42.73
N THR A 6 -21.60 -19.93 44.01
CA THR A 6 -22.02 -19.06 45.10
C THR A 6 -21.15 -17.80 45.09
N VAL A 7 -21.73 -16.67 44.68
CA VAL A 7 -21.06 -15.37 44.73
C VAL A 7 -21.26 -14.78 46.12
N VAL A 8 -20.17 -14.51 46.84
CA VAL A 8 -20.17 -13.86 48.14
C VAL A 8 -19.76 -12.40 47.97
N ASP A 9 -20.65 -11.47 48.29
CA ASP A 9 -20.35 -10.04 48.38
C ASP A 9 -19.74 -9.73 49.75
N ILE A 10 -18.44 -9.39 49.77
CA ILE A 10 -17.67 -9.09 50.99
C ILE A 10 -18.16 -7.81 51.68
N GLY A 11 -18.78 -6.88 50.94
CA GLY A 11 -19.45 -5.69 51.50
C GLY A 11 -20.85 -5.98 52.07
N GLY A 12 -21.38 -7.19 51.82
CA GLY A 12 -22.70 -7.60 52.26
C GLY A 12 -22.78 -7.82 53.77
N ARG A 13 -23.85 -7.31 54.40
CA ARG A 13 -24.12 -7.49 55.84
C ARG A 13 -24.14 -8.97 56.29
N ALA A 14 -24.44 -9.89 55.38
CA ALA A 14 -24.48 -11.33 55.63
C ALA A 14 -23.11 -11.94 55.96
N VAL A 15 -22.00 -11.34 55.52
CA VAL A 15 -20.63 -11.83 55.79
C VAL A 15 -20.27 -11.64 57.26
N TYR A 16 -20.69 -10.54 57.88
CA TYR A 16 -20.49 -10.27 59.31
C TYR A 16 -21.29 -11.19 60.24
N SER A 17 -22.24 -11.97 59.69
CA SER A 17 -22.99 -12.99 60.42
C SER A 17 -22.41 -14.40 60.27
N GLN A 18 -21.34 -14.58 59.49
CA GLN A 18 -20.68 -15.87 59.31
C GLN A 18 -19.75 -16.20 60.51
N PRO A 19 -19.53 -17.49 60.82
CA PRO A 19 -18.62 -17.89 61.88
C PRO A 19 -17.17 -17.46 61.62
N SER A 20 -16.50 -16.91 62.63
CA SER A 20 -15.06 -16.60 62.62
C SER A 20 -14.18 -17.73 63.18
N ALA A 21 -14.77 -18.91 63.41
CA ALA A 21 -14.04 -20.08 63.87
C ALA A 21 -13.17 -20.67 62.76
N ALA A 22 -12.07 -21.33 63.12
CA ALA A 22 -11.21 -22.01 62.16
C ALA A 22 -12.00 -23.04 61.34
N LEU A 23 -11.68 -23.14 60.04
CA LEU A 23 -12.31 -24.11 59.14
C LEU A 23 -12.06 -25.54 59.67
N SER A 24 -13.13 -26.33 59.82
CA SER A 24 -13.05 -27.72 60.30
C SER A 24 -12.47 -28.68 59.26
N VAL A 25 -12.36 -28.24 58.00
CA VAL A 25 -11.77 -28.99 56.89
C VAL A 25 -10.73 -28.09 56.23
N MET A 26 -9.48 -28.55 56.22
CA MET A 26 -8.39 -27.89 55.51
C MET A 26 -8.34 -28.39 54.05
N PRO A 27 -8.08 -27.53 53.06
CA PRO A 27 -7.89 -27.95 51.69
C PRO A 27 -6.66 -28.87 51.56
N HIS A 28 -6.72 -29.82 50.62
CA HIS A 28 -5.57 -30.68 50.32
C HIS A 28 -4.49 -29.86 49.58
N PRO A 29 -3.19 -30.12 49.75
CA PRO A 29 -2.12 -29.39 49.04
C PRO A 29 -2.23 -29.41 47.52
N ASP A 30 -2.93 -30.43 46.99
CA ASP A 30 -3.15 -30.62 45.55
C ASP A 30 -4.42 -29.93 45.04
N ASP A 31 -5.25 -29.36 45.92
CA ASP A 31 -6.40 -28.58 45.52
C ASP A 31 -5.95 -27.25 44.89
N ILE A 32 -6.74 -26.74 43.94
CA ILE A 32 -6.47 -25.48 43.24
C ILE A 32 -6.58 -24.33 44.25
N ALA A 33 -5.49 -23.60 44.44
CA ALA A 33 -5.44 -22.41 45.29
C ALA A 33 -6.02 -21.18 44.58
N TYR A 34 -5.68 -21.00 43.30
CA TYR A 34 -6.19 -19.89 42.50
C TYR A 34 -6.27 -20.21 41.00
N LEU A 35 -7.07 -19.39 40.32
CA LEU A 35 -7.18 -19.32 38.86
C LEU A 35 -6.91 -17.89 38.42
N ILE A 36 -5.73 -17.65 37.86
CA ILE A 36 -5.36 -16.36 37.29
C ILE A 36 -5.50 -16.43 35.76
N TYR A 37 -6.16 -15.43 35.18
CA TYR A 37 -6.44 -15.40 33.74
C TYR A 37 -5.38 -14.60 33.00
N THR A 38 -4.70 -15.25 32.05
CA THR A 38 -3.74 -14.58 31.16
C THR A 38 -4.44 -14.07 29.89
N SER A 39 -3.95 -12.95 29.33
CA SER A 39 -4.45 -12.40 28.08
C SER A 39 -4.11 -13.35 26.92
N GLY A 40 -5.13 -13.98 26.35
CA GLY A 40 -4.93 -14.80 25.17
C GLY A 40 -4.65 -13.91 23.95
N THR A 41 -3.45 -14.00 23.36
CA THR A 41 -3.13 -13.52 21.99
C THR A 41 -4.03 -14.11 20.89
N THR A 42 -4.94 -15.00 21.27
CA THR A 42 -5.93 -15.74 20.46
C THR A 42 -7.37 -15.26 20.72
N GLY A 43 -7.56 -14.16 21.47
CA GLY A 43 -8.87 -13.51 21.67
C GLY A 43 -9.72 -14.03 22.84
N THR A 44 -9.34 -15.10 23.56
CA THR A 44 -10.07 -15.55 24.77
C THR A 44 -9.13 -15.72 25.98
N PRO A 45 -9.46 -15.16 27.17
CA PRO A 45 -8.68 -15.34 28.39
C PRO A 45 -8.50 -16.82 28.79
N LYS A 46 -7.34 -17.16 29.36
CA LYS A 46 -6.98 -18.54 29.74
C LYS A 46 -6.74 -18.60 31.25
N GLY A 47 -7.58 -19.30 32.00
CA GLY A 47 -7.43 -19.47 33.45
C GLY A 47 -6.38 -20.52 33.78
N VAL A 48 -5.26 -20.12 34.37
CA VAL A 48 -4.17 -21.00 34.80
C VAL A 48 -4.49 -21.57 36.18
N ALA A 49 -4.57 -22.90 36.29
CA ALA A 49 -4.88 -23.59 37.53
C ALA A 49 -3.62 -23.91 38.34
N ILE A 50 -3.44 -23.23 39.48
CA ILE A 50 -2.29 -23.39 40.37
C ILE A 50 -2.74 -24.01 41.71
N PRO A 51 -2.12 -25.13 42.16
CA PRO A 51 -2.45 -25.75 43.43
C PRO A 51 -1.76 -25.10 44.63
N HIS A 52 -2.30 -25.34 45.83
CA HIS A 52 -1.76 -24.80 47.10
C HIS A 52 -0.27 -25.10 47.30
N ARG A 53 0.16 -26.34 47.02
CA ARG A 53 1.56 -26.76 47.18
C ARG A 53 2.56 -25.95 46.36
N ASN A 54 2.14 -25.37 45.23
CA ASN A 54 3.06 -24.61 44.38
C ASN A 54 3.41 -23.26 45.03
N VAL A 55 2.42 -22.61 45.66
CA VAL A 55 2.61 -21.32 46.34
C VAL A 55 3.52 -21.46 47.56
N THR A 56 3.28 -22.48 48.38
CA THR A 56 4.11 -22.71 49.57
C THR A 56 5.54 -23.07 49.18
N ARG A 57 5.73 -23.88 48.12
CA ARG A 57 7.07 -24.26 47.65
C ARG A 57 7.86 -23.11 47.05
N LEU A 58 7.24 -22.22 46.29
CA LEU A 58 7.90 -21.00 45.80
C LEU A 58 8.55 -20.23 46.96
N LEU A 59 7.80 -20.06 48.04
CA LEU A 59 8.24 -19.32 49.22
C LEU A 59 9.29 -20.08 50.02
N GLU A 60 9.15 -21.39 50.19
CA GLU A 60 10.17 -22.25 50.80
C GLU A 60 11.49 -22.25 50.00
N ALA A 61 11.42 -22.24 48.67
CA ALA A 61 12.58 -22.31 47.78
C ALA A 61 13.44 -21.06 47.82
N ILE A 62 12.86 -19.90 48.14
CA ILE A 62 13.53 -18.60 48.10
C ILE A 62 13.87 -18.04 49.48
N ASP A 63 13.28 -18.59 50.55
CA ASP A 63 13.50 -18.12 51.92
C ASP A 63 15.00 -18.10 52.28
N ALA A 64 15.74 -19.13 51.86
CA ALA A 64 17.18 -19.22 52.06
C ALA A 64 17.99 -18.11 51.34
N ASP A 65 17.48 -17.57 50.22
CA ASP A 65 18.18 -16.56 49.41
C ASP A 65 17.79 -15.12 49.78
N LEU A 66 16.58 -14.91 50.32
CA LEU A 66 16.03 -13.59 50.66
C LEU A 66 15.95 -13.28 52.16
N GLU A 67 16.13 -14.28 53.03
CA GLU A 67 16.03 -14.16 54.48
C GLU A 67 14.68 -13.55 54.91
N LEU A 68 13.59 -14.27 54.70
CA LEU A 68 12.24 -13.80 55.02
C LEU A 68 12.01 -13.84 56.54
N VAL A 69 12.05 -12.67 57.19
CA VAL A 69 11.98 -12.57 58.67
C VAL A 69 10.69 -11.89 59.17
N PRO A 70 10.21 -12.24 60.39
CA PRO A 70 9.05 -11.58 60.99
C PRO A 70 9.25 -10.07 61.13
N GLY A 71 8.18 -9.30 60.88
CA GLY A 71 8.17 -7.84 61.01
C GLY A 71 8.65 -7.05 59.79
N GLN A 72 9.07 -7.69 58.70
CA GLN A 72 9.31 -7.02 57.41
C GLN A 72 8.04 -6.35 56.87
N GLY A 73 8.18 -5.13 56.34
CA GLY A 73 7.11 -4.40 55.67
C GLY A 73 7.10 -4.71 54.17
N TRP A 74 6.02 -5.29 53.67
CA TRP A 74 5.84 -5.68 52.27
C TRP A 74 4.81 -4.78 51.62
N ALA A 75 5.13 -4.21 50.46
CA ALA A 75 4.13 -3.48 49.68
C ALA A 75 3.30 -4.47 48.84
N GLN A 76 1.97 -4.38 48.95
CA GLN A 76 1.06 -4.99 47.99
C GLN A 76 0.65 -3.91 46.99
N CYS A 77 1.39 -3.85 45.88
CA CYS A 77 1.17 -2.87 44.82
C CYS A 77 0.43 -3.50 43.64
N HIS A 78 0.62 -4.81 43.41
CA HIS A 78 0.15 -5.47 42.19
C HIS A 78 -1.28 -5.99 42.34
N SER A 79 -2.09 -5.86 41.29
CA SER A 79 -3.48 -6.30 41.33
C SER A 79 -3.64 -7.79 41.62
N LEU A 80 -4.71 -8.13 42.35
CA LEU A 80 -5.11 -9.51 42.65
C LEU A 80 -5.40 -10.35 41.40
N ALA A 81 -5.54 -9.71 40.24
CA ALA A 81 -5.66 -10.37 38.95
C ALA A 81 -4.33 -10.95 38.44
N PHE A 82 -3.21 -10.68 39.11
CA PHE A 82 -1.87 -11.11 38.71
C PHE A 82 -1.14 -11.84 39.82
N ASP A 83 -0.25 -12.73 39.42
CA ASP A 83 0.44 -13.67 40.30
C ASP A 83 1.54 -13.01 41.16
N PHE A 84 2.00 -11.81 40.81
CA PHE A 84 2.81 -10.96 41.71
C PHE A 84 2.10 -10.65 43.03
N SER A 85 0.78 -10.49 43.03
CA SER A 85 0.03 -10.28 44.28
C SER A 85 0.10 -11.51 45.21
N VAL A 86 0.23 -12.71 44.64
CA VAL A 86 0.41 -13.97 45.41
C VAL A 86 1.74 -13.90 46.16
N TRP A 87 2.80 -13.43 45.51
CA TRP A 87 4.10 -13.20 46.13
C TRP A 87 4.02 -12.16 47.26
N GLU A 88 3.43 -11.00 46.99
CA GLU A 88 3.31 -9.90 47.95
C GLU A 88 2.52 -10.32 49.20
N ILE A 89 1.36 -10.96 49.00
CA ILE A 89 0.44 -11.33 50.08
C ILE A 89 1.02 -12.49 50.89
N PHE A 90 1.36 -13.60 50.23
CA PHE A 90 1.76 -14.81 50.96
C PHE A 90 3.21 -14.76 51.42
N GLY A 91 4.09 -14.00 50.75
CA GLY A 91 5.43 -13.71 51.23
C GLY A 91 5.40 -13.05 52.62
N ALA A 92 4.56 -12.03 52.79
CA ALA A 92 4.35 -11.39 54.08
C ALA A 92 3.62 -12.30 55.08
N LEU A 93 2.44 -12.83 54.72
CA LEU A 93 1.55 -13.50 55.67
C LEU A 93 2.08 -14.84 56.19
N LEU A 94 2.84 -15.59 55.39
CA LEU A 94 3.40 -16.88 55.83
C LEU A 94 4.65 -16.74 56.72
N HIS A 95 5.32 -15.59 56.71
CA HIS A 95 6.55 -15.33 57.48
C HIS A 95 6.36 -14.32 58.62
N GLY A 96 5.12 -13.90 58.91
CA GLY A 96 4.82 -12.94 59.98
C GLY A 96 5.22 -11.50 59.66
N GLY A 97 5.26 -11.16 58.37
CA GLY A 97 5.45 -9.80 57.86
C GLY A 97 4.19 -8.94 57.96
N ARG A 98 4.36 -7.63 57.76
CA ARG A 98 3.29 -6.64 57.66
C ARG A 98 3.03 -6.34 56.18
N LEU A 99 1.80 -6.56 55.73
CA LEU A 99 1.37 -6.19 54.39
C LEU A 99 0.85 -4.73 54.37
N VAL A 100 1.47 -3.89 53.56
CA VAL A 100 1.05 -2.50 53.29
C VAL A 100 0.28 -2.51 51.98
N VAL A 101 -1.04 -2.43 52.07
CA VAL A 101 -1.93 -2.36 50.90
C VAL A 101 -1.84 -0.95 50.32
N VAL A 102 -1.26 -0.82 49.13
CA VAL A 102 -1.00 0.49 48.52
C VAL A 102 -2.24 0.91 47.72
N PRO A 103 -2.79 2.11 47.94
CA PRO A 103 -3.91 2.59 47.14
C PRO A 103 -3.54 2.66 45.65
N GLU A 104 -4.46 2.26 44.77
CA GLU A 104 -4.22 2.17 43.33
C GLU A 104 -3.71 3.50 42.73
N GLY A 105 -4.28 4.64 43.15
CA GLY A 105 -3.83 5.96 42.71
C GLY A 105 -2.39 6.28 43.12
N VAL A 106 -1.94 5.79 44.27
CA VAL A 106 -0.58 6.01 44.77
C VAL A 106 0.44 5.16 44.02
N THR A 107 0.10 3.92 43.63
CA THR A 107 1.02 3.05 42.87
C THR A 107 1.52 3.66 41.55
N ARG A 108 0.79 4.64 41.00
CA ARG A 108 1.08 5.32 39.73
C ARG A 108 1.66 6.73 39.90
N ALA A 109 1.80 7.23 41.12
CA ALA A 109 2.31 8.55 41.44
C ALA A 109 3.68 8.42 42.12
N PRO A 110 4.80 8.52 41.40
CA PRO A 110 6.14 8.18 41.91
C PRO A 110 6.52 8.91 43.21
N GLU A 111 6.16 10.18 43.34
CA GLU A 111 6.42 11.01 44.53
C GLU A 111 5.58 10.60 45.73
N GLU A 112 4.28 10.37 45.52
CA GLU A 112 3.38 9.89 46.58
C GLU A 112 3.74 8.46 47.00
N PHE A 113 4.14 7.62 46.04
CA PHE A 113 4.58 6.26 46.29
C PHE A 113 5.89 6.25 47.07
N HIS A 114 6.88 7.04 46.69
CA HIS A 114 8.12 7.24 47.44
C HIS A 114 7.82 7.66 48.87
N ALA A 115 6.98 8.68 49.06
CA ALA A 115 6.59 9.16 50.38
C ALA A 115 5.90 8.09 51.23
N LEU A 116 5.03 7.25 50.63
CA LEU A 116 4.38 6.13 51.30
C LEU A 116 5.40 5.05 51.71
N LEU A 117 6.32 4.68 50.82
CA LEU A 117 7.36 3.68 51.12
C LEU A 117 8.24 4.13 52.30
N VAL A 118 8.59 5.43 52.34
CA VAL A 118 9.32 6.03 53.47
C VAL A 118 8.49 6.03 54.75
N HIS A 119 7.24 6.51 54.68
CA HIS A 119 6.37 6.64 55.85
C HIS A 119 6.07 5.29 56.50
N GLU A 120 5.72 4.30 55.68
CA GLU A 120 5.36 2.95 56.14
C GLU A 120 6.56 2.05 56.39
N ARG A 121 7.78 2.54 56.10
CA ARG A 121 9.06 1.82 56.24
C ARG A 121 9.02 0.45 55.55
N VAL A 122 8.61 0.44 54.29
CA VAL A 122 8.60 -0.78 53.47
C VAL A 122 10.04 -1.27 53.28
N SER A 123 10.25 -2.56 53.52
CA SER A 123 11.55 -3.24 53.40
C SER A 123 11.64 -4.13 52.17
N VAL A 124 10.54 -4.73 51.74
CA VAL A 124 10.49 -5.58 50.54
C VAL A 124 9.52 -4.99 49.52
N LEU A 125 10.05 -4.74 48.32
CA LEU A 125 9.32 -4.16 47.21
C LEU A 125 9.47 -5.06 45.97
N SER A 126 8.36 -5.56 45.45
CA SER A 126 8.29 -6.11 44.09
C SER A 126 7.88 -5.00 43.13
N GLN A 127 8.59 -4.87 42.01
CA GLN A 127 8.27 -3.95 40.92
C GLN A 127 8.66 -4.54 39.58
N THR A 128 8.08 -4.03 38.52
CA THR A 128 8.67 -4.23 37.19
C THR A 128 9.73 -3.15 36.93
N PRO A 129 10.69 -3.42 36.04
CA PRO A 129 11.69 -2.44 35.63
C PRO A 129 11.09 -1.06 35.31
N SER A 130 10.03 -1.02 34.48
CA SER A 130 9.42 0.25 34.04
C SER A 130 8.82 1.08 35.17
N ALA A 131 8.27 0.47 36.22
CA ALA A 131 7.74 1.19 37.38
C ALA A 131 8.79 1.61 38.38
N PHE A 132 9.91 0.88 38.44
CA PHE A 132 10.98 1.24 39.35
C PHE A 132 11.77 2.47 38.86
N TYR A 133 11.93 2.65 37.54
CA TYR A 133 12.75 3.76 37.02
C TYR A 133 12.24 5.16 37.42
N PRO A 134 10.92 5.48 37.38
CA PRO A 134 10.40 6.74 37.92
C PRO A 134 10.65 6.89 39.43
N LEU A 135 10.46 5.83 40.22
CA LEU A 135 10.73 5.86 41.67
C LEU A 135 12.22 6.15 41.96
N HIS A 136 13.12 5.53 41.20
CA HIS A 136 14.56 5.81 41.27
C HIS A 136 14.86 7.27 40.93
N ALA A 137 14.25 7.84 39.89
CA ALA A 137 14.46 9.24 39.53
C ALA A 137 14.05 10.21 40.65
N VAL A 138 12.90 9.97 41.31
CA VAL A 138 12.43 10.76 42.46
C VAL A 138 13.43 10.71 43.62
N ASP A 139 13.93 9.51 43.95
CA ASP A 139 14.87 9.34 45.05
C ASP A 139 16.24 9.99 44.75
N THR A 140 16.73 9.89 43.52
CA THR A 140 17.97 10.55 43.09
C THR A 140 17.85 12.07 43.14
N ALA A 141 16.70 12.64 42.75
CA ALA A 141 16.45 14.08 42.71
C ALA A 141 16.39 14.75 44.08
N SER A 142 16.15 13.99 45.16
CA SER A 142 16.02 14.51 46.53
C SER A 142 17.03 13.88 47.51
N PRO A 143 18.35 14.17 47.40
CA PRO A 143 19.39 13.58 48.25
C PRO A 143 19.15 13.74 49.76
N GLU A 144 18.50 14.83 50.18
CA GLU A 144 18.17 15.11 51.59
C GLU A 144 16.98 14.28 52.11
N GLN A 145 16.20 13.65 51.23
CA GLN A 145 15.01 12.84 51.53
C GLN A 145 15.19 11.34 51.26
N ARG A 146 16.42 10.87 50.95
CA ARG A 146 16.75 9.45 50.74
C ARG A 146 16.61 8.64 52.03
N GLN A 147 15.37 8.29 52.37
CA GLN A 147 14.97 7.65 53.62
C GLN A 147 14.26 6.31 53.36
N LEU A 148 14.39 5.73 52.16
CA LEU A 148 13.82 4.44 51.82
C LEU A 148 14.39 3.35 52.74
N ALA A 149 13.51 2.59 53.39
CA ALA A 149 13.88 1.48 54.28
C ALA A 149 14.04 0.14 53.54
N LEU A 150 14.16 0.18 52.21
CA LEU A 150 14.21 -1.00 51.35
C LEU A 150 15.47 -1.84 51.64
N SER A 151 15.27 -3.11 51.94
CA SER A 151 16.31 -4.13 52.03
C SER A 151 16.39 -4.97 50.76
N VAL A 152 15.26 -5.20 50.08
CA VAL A 152 15.17 -6.00 48.85
C VAL A 152 14.22 -5.34 47.85
N VAL A 153 14.67 -5.25 46.59
CA VAL A 153 13.82 -4.93 45.45
C VAL A 153 13.85 -6.11 44.48
N VAL A 154 12.68 -6.69 44.23
CA VAL A 154 12.50 -7.79 43.28
C VAL A 154 11.93 -7.24 41.98
N PHE A 155 12.69 -7.39 40.90
CA PHE A 155 12.27 -7.16 39.53
C PHE A 155 11.71 -8.44 38.92
N GLY A 156 10.68 -8.29 38.09
CA GLY A 156 10.28 -9.36 37.21
C GLY A 156 9.13 -8.96 36.30
N GLY A 157 8.80 -9.87 35.38
CA GLY A 157 7.67 -9.69 34.47
C GLY A 157 7.90 -8.75 33.28
N GLU A 158 9.07 -8.11 33.17
CA GLU A 158 9.61 -7.44 31.96
C GLU A 158 11.12 -7.71 31.90
N ALA A 159 11.72 -7.52 30.72
CA ALA A 159 13.18 -7.60 30.58
C ALA A 159 13.83 -6.42 31.34
N LEU A 160 14.72 -6.73 32.28
CA LEU A 160 15.51 -5.73 33.00
C LEU A 160 16.69 -5.27 32.14
N GLU A 161 16.91 -3.95 32.08
CA GLU A 161 18.11 -3.33 31.51
C GLU A 161 19.08 -2.92 32.63
N PRO A 162 20.15 -3.70 32.91
CA PRO A 162 21.04 -3.42 34.04
C PRO A 162 21.75 -2.06 33.93
N ALA A 163 22.00 -1.57 32.70
CA ALA A 163 22.65 -0.29 32.45
C ALA A 163 21.93 0.90 33.14
N ARG A 164 20.59 0.87 33.20
CA ARG A 164 19.76 1.93 33.81
C ARG A 164 19.85 1.96 35.34
N LEU A 165 20.36 0.90 35.97
CA LEU A 165 20.56 0.81 37.42
C LEU A 165 21.90 1.40 37.90
N SER A 166 22.74 1.88 36.97
CA SER A 166 24.03 2.51 37.30
C SER A 166 23.89 3.71 38.26
N GLY A 167 22.84 4.51 38.11
CA GLY A 167 22.48 5.59 39.05
C GLY A 167 22.18 5.05 40.45
N TRP A 168 21.41 3.96 40.54
CA TRP A 168 20.98 3.39 41.80
C TRP A 168 22.15 2.84 42.59
N PHE A 169 23.05 2.06 41.96
CA PHE A 169 24.24 1.54 42.64
C PHE A 169 25.19 2.62 43.14
N ARG A 170 25.23 3.78 42.47
CA ARG A 170 26.00 4.95 42.90
C ARG A 170 25.37 5.60 44.14
N ASP A 171 24.05 5.75 44.13
CA ASP A 171 23.31 6.42 45.20
C ASP A 171 23.06 5.51 46.43
N HIS A 172 23.00 4.19 46.22
CA HIS A 172 22.65 3.16 47.20
C HIS A 172 23.65 1.98 47.18
N PRO A 173 24.91 2.17 47.60
CA PRO A 173 25.96 1.17 47.45
C PRO A 173 25.83 -0.04 48.39
N GLN A 174 24.99 0.03 49.42
CA GLN A 174 24.90 -0.99 50.48
C GLN A 174 23.53 -1.71 50.57
N SER A 175 22.43 -1.05 50.20
CA SER A 175 21.06 -1.57 50.31
C SER A 175 20.14 -0.73 49.43
N PRO A 176 19.10 -1.28 48.78
CA PRO A 176 18.62 -2.67 48.80
C PRO A 176 19.39 -3.61 47.87
N ARG A 177 19.27 -4.92 48.12
CA ARG A 177 19.62 -5.96 47.14
C ARG A 177 18.66 -5.90 45.96
N LEU A 178 19.20 -5.83 44.76
CA LEU A 178 18.45 -5.75 43.51
C LEU A 178 18.40 -7.14 42.87
N ILE A 179 17.22 -7.71 42.72
CA ILE A 179 17.07 -9.11 42.33
C ILE A 179 16.16 -9.19 41.11
N ASN A 180 16.65 -9.73 40.01
CA ASN A 180 15.85 -10.01 38.83
C ASN A 180 15.37 -11.47 38.87
N MET A 181 14.06 -11.65 38.82
CA MET A 181 13.42 -12.96 38.85
C MET A 181 12.57 -13.14 37.60
N TYR A 182 12.79 -14.25 36.88
CA TYR A 182 11.97 -14.64 35.76
C TYR A 182 10.96 -15.69 36.19
N GLY A 183 9.74 -15.58 35.68
CA GLY A 183 8.69 -16.58 35.84
C GLY A 183 7.45 -16.16 35.09
N ILE A 184 6.58 -17.14 34.87
CA ILE A 184 5.30 -16.98 34.20
C ILE A 184 4.21 -17.60 35.07
N THR A 185 2.96 -17.24 34.80
CA THR A 185 1.83 -17.71 35.61
C THR A 185 1.72 -19.23 35.62
N GLU A 186 2.02 -19.88 34.50
CA GLU A 186 2.04 -21.34 34.36
C GLU A 186 3.13 -22.05 35.18
N THR A 187 4.11 -21.31 35.69
CA THR A 187 5.20 -21.80 36.56
C THR A 187 5.14 -21.23 37.98
N THR A 188 4.03 -20.62 38.39
CA THR A 188 3.80 -20.06 39.73
C THR A 188 4.71 -18.88 40.09
N VAL A 189 4.39 -17.70 39.59
CA VAL A 189 5.03 -16.40 39.87
C VAL A 189 6.49 -16.29 39.40
N HIS A 190 7.42 -16.93 40.10
CA HIS A 190 8.85 -16.86 39.83
C HIS A 190 9.45 -18.26 39.71
N ALA A 191 10.36 -18.42 38.76
CA ALA A 191 10.99 -19.69 38.40
C ALA A 191 12.53 -19.65 38.45
N SER A 192 13.12 -18.45 38.46
CA SER A 192 14.57 -18.24 38.57
C SER A 192 14.94 -17.12 39.52
N PHE A 193 16.21 -17.09 39.89
CA PHE A 193 16.79 -16.08 40.78
C PHE A 193 18.10 -15.52 40.20
N ARG A 194 18.22 -14.18 40.12
CA ARG A 194 19.45 -13.47 39.78
C ARG A 194 19.61 -12.22 40.64
N GLU A 195 20.65 -12.16 41.47
CA GLU A 195 21.07 -10.89 42.07
C GLU A 195 21.84 -10.06 41.04
N ILE A 196 21.45 -8.79 40.90
CA ILE A 196 22.05 -7.83 39.98
C ILE A 196 23.11 -7.05 40.72
N THR A 197 24.29 -6.98 40.11
CA THR A 197 25.48 -6.35 40.67
C THR A 197 26.02 -5.28 39.74
N VAL A 198 26.97 -4.47 40.22
CA VAL A 198 27.63 -3.43 39.41
C VAL A 198 28.29 -4.01 38.14
N SER A 199 28.77 -5.26 38.17
CA SER A 199 29.36 -5.90 36.98
C SER A 199 28.35 -6.20 35.87
N ASP A 200 27.05 -6.29 36.18
CA ASP A 200 26.01 -6.59 35.19
C ASP A 200 25.64 -5.37 34.34
N VAL A 201 25.97 -4.15 34.82
CA VAL A 201 25.66 -2.87 34.18
C VAL A 201 26.31 -2.73 32.79
N VAL A 202 27.36 -3.50 32.51
CA VAL A 202 28.10 -3.48 31.22
C VAL A 202 27.46 -4.39 30.16
N GLY A 203 26.53 -5.28 30.54
CA GLY A 203 25.88 -6.23 29.63
C GLY A 203 24.70 -5.64 28.88
N THR A 204 24.49 -6.09 27.64
CA THR A 204 23.38 -5.66 26.75
C THR A 204 22.14 -6.57 26.79
N SER A 205 22.18 -7.68 27.54
CA SER A 205 21.07 -8.65 27.61
C SER A 205 20.54 -8.77 29.04
N SER A 206 19.26 -9.11 29.20
CA SER A 206 18.64 -9.22 30.52
C SER A 206 19.02 -10.54 31.20
N PRO A 207 19.79 -10.52 32.32
CA PRO A 207 20.17 -11.74 33.01
C PRO A 207 19.01 -12.20 33.90
N ILE A 208 18.51 -13.41 33.65
CA ILE A 208 17.42 -14.01 34.44
C ILE A 208 17.90 -15.09 35.41
N GLY A 209 19.19 -15.44 35.37
CA GLY A 209 19.85 -16.25 36.38
C GLY A 209 19.64 -17.75 36.23
N ALA A 210 19.66 -18.45 37.36
CA ALA A 210 19.52 -19.90 37.43
C ALA A 210 18.13 -20.29 37.98
N PRO A 211 17.61 -21.49 37.65
CA PRO A 211 16.34 -21.97 38.18
C PRO A 211 16.36 -22.05 39.71
N LEU A 212 15.20 -21.85 40.35
CA LEU A 212 15.02 -22.12 41.77
C LEU A 212 15.33 -23.60 42.10
N ALA A 213 15.67 -23.88 43.36
CA ALA A 213 16.22 -25.17 43.79
C ALA A 213 15.34 -26.39 43.45
N ASP A 214 14.03 -26.20 43.33
CA ASP A 214 13.02 -27.23 43.03
C ASP A 214 12.52 -27.22 41.57
N LEU A 215 13.19 -26.43 40.71
CA LEU A 215 12.92 -26.26 39.29
C LEU A 215 14.13 -26.63 38.42
N SER A 216 13.88 -26.85 37.13
CA SER A 216 14.90 -27.13 36.14
C SER A 216 14.59 -26.43 34.84
N PHE A 217 15.60 -25.77 34.27
CA PHE A 217 15.52 -25.07 32.99
C PHE A 217 16.23 -25.88 31.91
N PHE A 218 15.54 -26.05 30.78
CA PHE A 218 16.10 -26.67 29.58
C PHE A 218 16.02 -25.68 28.42
N VAL A 219 17.14 -25.47 27.73
CA VAL A 219 17.20 -24.68 26.50
C VAL A 219 17.25 -25.67 25.35
N LEU A 220 16.16 -25.75 24.57
CA LEU A 220 15.94 -26.82 23.60
C LEU A 220 15.80 -26.27 22.18
N ASP A 221 16.18 -27.10 21.20
CA ASP A 221 15.84 -26.91 19.79
C ASP A 221 14.44 -27.45 19.44
N ASP A 222 14.02 -27.30 18.18
CA ASP A 222 12.73 -27.76 17.67
C ASP A 222 12.54 -29.30 17.75
N TRP A 223 13.62 -30.06 17.99
CA TRP A 223 13.58 -31.51 18.18
C TRP A 223 13.67 -31.92 19.67
N LEU A 224 13.49 -30.98 20.60
CA LEU A 224 13.58 -31.18 22.05
C LEU A 224 14.96 -31.68 22.51
N ARG A 225 16.04 -31.24 21.85
CA ARG A 225 17.41 -31.58 22.24
C ARG A 225 18.06 -30.44 23.03
N PRO A 226 18.76 -30.73 24.14
CA PRO A 226 19.48 -29.72 24.90
C PRO A 226 20.57 -29.06 24.06
N LEU A 227 20.57 -27.73 24.05
CA LEU A 227 21.59 -26.93 23.40
C LEU A 227 22.78 -26.66 24.34
N GLN A 228 23.95 -26.45 23.75
CA GLN A 228 25.19 -26.10 24.47
C GLN A 228 25.16 -24.64 24.94
N ALA A 229 25.98 -24.31 25.95
CA ALA A 229 26.16 -22.92 26.37
C ALA A 229 26.62 -22.04 25.20
N GLY A 230 26.03 -20.86 25.05
CA GLY A 230 26.23 -19.95 23.93
C GLY A 230 25.23 -20.10 22.77
N ALA A 231 24.50 -21.22 22.68
CA ALA A 231 23.46 -21.41 21.66
C ALA A 231 22.10 -20.91 22.13
N VAL A 232 21.38 -20.24 21.22
CA VAL A 232 20.02 -19.72 21.46
C VAL A 232 19.00 -20.82 21.20
N GLY A 233 18.06 -21.01 22.13
CA GLY A 233 16.93 -21.91 21.96
C GLY A 233 15.75 -21.52 22.83
N GLU A 234 14.68 -22.32 22.78
CA GLU A 234 13.46 -22.08 23.54
C GLU A 234 13.59 -22.60 24.97
N LEU A 235 13.12 -21.83 25.95
CA LEU A 235 13.11 -22.20 27.36
C LEU A 235 11.96 -23.16 27.69
N TYR A 236 12.30 -24.24 28.39
CA TYR A 236 11.36 -25.18 28.99
C TYR A 236 11.60 -25.26 30.49
N VAL A 237 10.52 -25.13 31.27
CA VAL A 237 10.58 -25.17 32.75
C VAL A 237 9.94 -26.46 33.25
N ALA A 238 10.69 -27.26 34.00
CA ALA A 238 10.17 -28.45 34.68
C ALA A 238 10.34 -28.33 36.20
N GLY A 239 9.54 -29.08 36.95
CA GLY A 239 9.67 -29.18 38.41
C GLY A 239 8.41 -28.74 39.16
N ALA A 240 8.58 -28.40 40.43
CA ALA A 240 7.48 -28.23 41.38
C ALA A 240 6.62 -26.98 41.15
N GLY A 241 7.14 -25.94 40.50
CA GLY A 241 6.39 -24.72 40.16
C GLY A 241 5.43 -24.87 38.98
N VAL A 242 5.50 -25.95 38.20
CA VAL A 242 4.63 -26.15 37.01
C VAL A 242 3.18 -26.42 37.43
N GLY A 243 2.25 -25.60 36.93
CA GLY A 243 0.82 -25.68 37.21
C GLY A 243 0.11 -26.91 36.60
N TYR A 244 -1.21 -27.02 36.81
CA TYR A 244 -1.98 -28.12 36.24
C TYR A 244 -2.25 -27.95 34.75
N GLY A 245 -2.43 -26.71 34.30
CA GLY A 245 -2.80 -26.39 32.93
C GLY A 245 -3.83 -25.27 32.88
N TYR A 246 -4.50 -25.17 31.72
CA TYR A 246 -5.55 -24.20 31.49
C TYR A 246 -6.93 -24.81 31.76
N ALA A 247 -7.68 -24.22 32.68
CA ALA A 247 -9.02 -24.68 33.06
C ALA A 247 -9.95 -24.73 31.84
N GLY A 248 -10.56 -25.90 31.59
CA GLY A 248 -11.47 -26.12 30.46
C GLY A 248 -10.81 -26.10 29.07
N ARG A 249 -9.48 -26.17 28.98
CA ARG A 249 -8.70 -26.05 27.72
C ARG A 249 -7.63 -27.15 27.61
N THR A 250 -8.06 -28.41 27.55
CA THR A 250 -7.16 -29.57 27.55
C THR A 250 -6.26 -29.65 26.32
N SER A 251 -6.77 -29.33 25.13
CA SER A 251 -5.97 -29.31 23.88
C SER A 251 -4.81 -28.33 23.97
N LEU A 252 -5.07 -27.09 24.39
CA LEU A 252 -4.06 -26.06 24.59
C LEU A 252 -3.08 -26.42 25.73
N THR A 253 -3.58 -27.05 26.78
CA THR A 253 -2.73 -27.57 27.87
C THR A 253 -1.74 -28.58 27.32
N ALA A 254 -2.16 -29.52 26.47
CA ALA A 254 -1.29 -30.54 25.91
C ALA A 254 -0.19 -29.97 24.97
N THR A 255 -0.42 -28.81 24.35
CA THR A 255 0.59 -28.17 23.48
C THR A 255 1.67 -27.40 24.26
N ARG A 256 1.40 -27.03 25.53
CA ARG A 256 2.30 -26.20 26.34
C ARG A 256 2.88 -26.94 27.55
N PHE A 257 2.08 -27.74 28.24
CA PHE A 257 2.48 -28.60 29.36
C PHE A 257 2.81 -30.00 28.83
N VAL A 258 3.97 -30.11 28.18
CA VAL A 258 4.42 -31.33 27.50
C VAL A 258 5.09 -32.31 28.47
N ALA A 259 5.23 -33.56 28.06
CA ALA A 259 5.99 -34.56 28.83
C ALA A 259 7.47 -34.14 28.88
N CYS A 260 8.10 -34.20 30.06
CA CYS A 260 9.52 -33.90 30.21
C CYS A 260 10.36 -35.17 29.97
N PRO A 261 11.19 -35.25 28.92
CA PRO A 261 12.03 -36.42 28.66
C PRO A 261 13.25 -36.49 29.59
N PHE A 262 13.56 -35.42 30.33
CA PHE A 262 14.74 -35.30 31.18
C PHE A 262 14.46 -35.55 32.67
N GLY A 263 13.19 -35.66 33.05
CA GLY A 263 12.76 -35.88 34.43
C GLY A 263 12.35 -37.34 34.74
N GLY A 264 11.85 -37.56 35.95
CA GLY A 264 11.32 -38.86 36.37
C GLY A 264 10.03 -39.29 35.66
N ARG A 265 9.53 -40.49 35.93
CA ARG A 265 8.28 -40.97 35.31
C ARG A 265 7.11 -40.04 35.67
N GLY A 266 6.43 -39.51 34.66
CA GLY A 266 5.26 -38.64 34.84
C GLY A 266 5.57 -37.16 35.04
N THR A 267 6.84 -36.73 34.99
CA THR A 267 7.16 -35.29 35.01
C THR A 267 6.74 -34.58 33.73
N ARG A 268 6.26 -33.35 33.89
CA ARG A 268 5.91 -32.44 32.79
C ARG A 268 6.86 -31.25 32.79
N MET A 269 7.03 -30.67 31.61
CA MET A 269 7.71 -29.39 31.43
C MET A 269 6.77 -28.44 30.71
N TYR A 270 6.89 -27.16 31.01
CA TYR A 270 6.14 -26.09 30.36
C TYR A 270 7.01 -25.42 29.29
N ARG A 271 6.50 -25.36 28.07
CA ARG A 271 7.08 -24.67 26.91
C ARG A 271 6.78 -23.18 26.99
N THR A 272 7.76 -22.35 27.36
CA THR A 272 7.53 -20.93 27.68
C THR A 272 7.27 -20.07 26.45
N GLY A 273 7.82 -20.45 25.29
CA GLY A 273 7.84 -19.58 24.12
C GLY A 273 8.92 -18.50 24.19
N ASP A 274 9.82 -18.54 25.17
CA ASP A 274 10.85 -17.53 25.37
C ASP A 274 12.20 -18.01 24.85
N LEU A 275 12.92 -17.14 24.14
CA LEU A 275 14.25 -17.42 23.62
C LEU A 275 15.31 -17.01 24.64
N VAL A 276 16.20 -17.95 24.92
CA VAL A 276 17.22 -17.79 25.96
C VAL A 276 18.54 -18.43 25.52
N CYS A 277 19.61 -18.06 26.19
CA CYS A 277 20.93 -18.66 25.99
C CYS A 277 21.67 -18.79 27.32
N TRP A 278 22.30 -19.96 27.55
CA TRP A 278 23.17 -20.18 28.69
C TRP A 278 24.50 -19.45 28.51
N GLY A 279 24.85 -18.60 29.48
CA GLY A 279 26.19 -18.03 29.59
C GLY A 279 27.22 -19.05 30.10
N SER A 280 28.50 -18.78 29.84
CA SER A 280 29.61 -19.56 30.38
C SER A 280 29.76 -19.46 31.91
N ASP A 281 29.08 -18.49 32.51
CA ASP A 281 28.94 -18.23 33.95
C ASP A 281 27.81 -19.07 34.60
N GLY A 282 27.12 -19.91 33.82
CA GLY A 282 25.97 -20.68 34.30
C GLY A 282 24.75 -19.82 34.59
N GLN A 283 24.68 -18.61 34.03
CA GLN A 283 23.53 -17.72 34.12
C GLN A 283 22.75 -17.73 32.81
N LEU A 284 21.43 -17.77 32.89
CA LEU A 284 20.58 -17.72 31.71
C LEU A 284 20.32 -16.26 31.31
N ARG A 285 20.46 -15.97 30.02
CA ARG A 285 20.20 -14.65 29.43
C ARG A 285 18.93 -14.72 28.60
N TYR A 286 18.02 -13.79 28.87
CA TYR A 286 16.77 -13.64 28.12
C TYR A 286 17.01 -12.81 26.85
N LEU A 287 16.51 -13.31 25.71
CA LEU A 287 16.73 -12.72 24.38
C LEU A 287 15.43 -12.28 23.69
N GLY A 288 14.28 -12.37 24.38
CA GLY A 288 12.96 -12.05 23.82
C GLY A 288 12.06 -13.28 23.75
N ARG A 289 10.82 -13.10 23.27
CA ARG A 289 9.91 -14.23 23.02
C ARG A 289 9.98 -14.69 21.57
N ALA A 290 9.89 -15.99 21.34
CA ALA A 290 9.79 -16.58 20.01
C ALA A 290 8.54 -16.09 19.25
N ASP A 291 7.53 -15.55 19.95
CA ASP A 291 6.29 -14.97 19.42
C ASP A 291 6.21 -13.43 19.51
N GLU A 292 7.21 -12.74 20.09
CA GLU A 292 7.25 -11.26 20.16
C GLU A 292 7.75 -10.60 18.87
N GLN A 293 8.13 -11.39 17.89
CA GLN A 293 8.16 -10.97 16.49
C GLN A 293 6.76 -10.53 16.07
N VAL A 294 6.52 -9.22 16.08
CA VAL A 294 5.30 -8.67 15.53
C VAL A 294 5.43 -8.69 14.02
N LYS A 295 4.49 -9.38 13.38
CA LYS A 295 4.28 -9.24 11.94
C LYS A 295 3.53 -7.94 11.69
N VAL A 296 4.24 -6.87 11.35
CA VAL A 296 3.64 -5.61 10.89
C VAL A 296 3.93 -5.52 9.40
N ARG A 297 2.87 -5.41 8.57
CA ARG A 297 2.96 -5.34 7.11
C ARG A 297 3.76 -6.49 6.48
N GLY A 298 3.71 -7.70 7.06
CA GLY A 298 4.40 -8.90 6.58
C GLY A 298 5.83 -9.11 7.11
N TYR A 299 6.42 -8.13 7.80
CA TYR A 299 7.77 -8.20 8.34
C TYR A 299 7.78 -8.65 9.79
N ARG A 300 8.65 -9.59 10.14
CA ARG A 300 8.95 -9.95 11.54
C ARG A 300 9.85 -8.86 12.11
N ILE A 301 9.33 -8.07 13.03
CA ILE A 301 10.04 -6.93 13.63
C ILE A 301 10.25 -7.19 15.11
N GLU A 302 11.49 -6.96 15.56
CA GLU A 302 11.86 -6.97 16.97
C GLU A 302 11.62 -5.57 17.54
N LEU A 303 10.58 -5.40 18.36
CA LEU A 303 10.20 -4.10 18.92
C LEU A 303 11.33 -3.45 19.74
N GLY A 304 12.18 -4.27 20.37
CA GLY A 304 13.33 -3.82 21.17
C GLY A 304 14.42 -3.13 20.34
N GLU A 305 14.56 -3.47 19.05
CA GLU A 305 15.50 -2.81 18.14
C GLU A 305 15.06 -1.37 17.87
N VAL A 306 13.76 -1.18 17.63
CA VAL A 306 13.16 0.14 17.42
C VAL A 306 13.21 0.98 18.69
N GLN A 307 12.92 0.37 19.86
CA GLN A 307 13.06 1.05 21.15
C GLN A 307 14.50 1.52 21.39
N SER A 308 15.49 0.66 21.13
CA SER A 308 16.90 0.99 21.33
C SER A 308 17.36 2.14 20.43
N ALA A 309 16.92 2.12 19.16
CA ALA A 309 17.22 3.19 18.20
C ALA A 309 16.60 4.53 18.62
N MET A 310 15.37 4.53 19.14
CA MET A 310 14.71 5.72 19.66
C MET A 310 15.36 6.24 20.95
N ALA A 311 15.73 5.35 21.87
CA ALA A 311 16.37 5.71 23.14
C ALA A 311 17.77 6.31 22.96
N ALA A 312 18.44 6.05 21.84
CA ALA A 312 19.76 6.57 21.51
C ALA A 312 19.74 8.01 20.94
N LEU A 313 18.57 8.62 20.79
CA LEU A 313 18.41 9.97 20.25
C LEU A 313 18.39 11.03 21.37
N GLU A 314 18.99 12.19 21.08
CA GLU A 314 19.16 13.26 22.05
C GLU A 314 17.79 13.89 22.42
N GLY A 315 17.51 14.05 23.72
CA GLY A 315 16.21 14.58 24.20
C GLY A 315 15.12 13.54 24.44
N VAL A 316 15.44 12.23 24.42
CA VAL A 316 14.55 11.12 24.80
C VAL A 316 14.95 10.52 26.16
N ASP A 317 14.05 10.50 27.13
CA ASP A 317 14.30 10.04 28.51
C ASP A 317 13.80 8.60 28.76
N GLN A 318 12.60 8.27 28.28
CA GLN A 318 12.00 6.93 28.34
C GLN A 318 11.33 6.60 27.01
N VAL A 319 11.32 5.34 26.61
CA VAL A 319 10.68 4.92 25.35
C VAL A 319 9.96 3.59 25.47
N ALA A 320 8.79 3.50 24.84
CA ALA A 320 8.01 2.29 24.67
C ALA A 320 7.57 2.16 23.22
N VAL A 321 7.88 1.06 22.55
CA VAL A 321 7.34 0.77 21.21
C VAL A 321 6.38 -0.41 21.32
N ILE A 322 5.18 -0.25 20.78
CA ILE A 322 4.17 -1.31 20.75
C ILE A 322 3.70 -1.54 19.32
N ALA A 323 3.27 -2.77 19.03
CA ALA A 323 2.36 -3.01 17.92
C ALA A 323 0.92 -2.81 18.41
N ARG A 324 0.32 -1.69 17.99
CA ARG A 324 -1.06 -1.32 18.34
C ARG A 324 -2.00 -1.79 17.24
N GLU A 325 -3.16 -2.32 17.64
CA GLU A 325 -4.21 -2.82 16.76
C GLU A 325 -5.53 -2.13 17.12
N ASP A 326 -5.70 -0.89 16.69
CA ASP A 326 -6.93 -0.12 16.97
C ASP A 326 -8.14 -0.59 16.13
N ARG A 327 -7.89 -1.43 15.11
CA ARG A 327 -8.90 -2.12 14.28
C ARG A 327 -8.46 -3.58 14.05
N PRO A 328 -9.36 -4.58 14.18
CA PRO A 328 -9.00 -5.99 14.06
C PRO A 328 -8.19 -6.31 12.78
N GLY A 329 -6.92 -6.69 12.94
CA GLY A 329 -5.87 -7.04 11.98
C GLY A 329 -5.17 -5.89 11.21
N ASP A 330 -5.29 -4.65 11.68
CA ASP A 330 -4.41 -3.54 11.26
C ASP A 330 -3.42 -3.24 12.40
N LYS A 331 -2.34 -4.04 12.46
CA LYS A 331 -1.26 -3.89 13.45
C LYS A 331 -0.25 -2.85 12.97
N ARG A 332 0.00 -1.81 13.77
CA ARG A 332 0.94 -0.71 13.46
C ARG A 332 1.91 -0.50 14.60
N LEU A 333 3.16 -0.15 14.28
CA LEU A 333 4.13 0.26 15.29
C LEU A 333 3.80 1.67 15.79
N VAL A 334 3.78 1.87 17.09
CA VAL A 334 3.65 3.19 17.72
C VAL A 334 4.74 3.33 18.77
N GLY A 335 5.53 4.39 18.68
CA GLY A 335 6.57 4.74 19.64
C GLY A 335 6.05 5.80 20.60
N TYR A 336 6.17 5.57 21.89
CA TYR A 336 5.84 6.54 22.94
C TYR A 336 7.13 6.91 23.65
N PHE A 337 7.33 8.19 23.93
CA PHE A 337 8.49 8.62 24.67
C PHE A 337 8.20 9.78 25.62
N THR A 338 9.07 9.95 26.60
CA THR A 338 9.09 11.13 27.48
C THR A 338 10.38 11.92 27.18
N GLY A 339 10.34 13.25 27.24
CA GLY A 339 11.51 14.10 26.97
C GLY A 339 11.16 15.36 26.18
N SER A 340 12.19 16.11 25.76
CA SER A 340 12.03 17.40 25.06
C SER A 340 12.19 17.33 23.54
N ALA A 341 12.48 16.15 22.99
CA ALA A 341 12.69 15.97 21.56
C ALA A 341 11.39 16.18 20.74
N ASP A 342 11.51 16.66 19.50
CA ASP A 342 10.38 16.83 18.58
C ASP A 342 10.00 15.49 17.92
N PRO A 343 8.72 15.05 17.96
CA PRO A 343 8.30 13.77 17.38
C PRO A 343 8.52 13.64 15.86
N GLY A 344 8.47 14.75 15.12
CA GLY A 344 8.68 14.80 13.68
C GLY A 344 10.15 14.59 13.33
N GLU A 345 11.05 15.36 13.96
CA GLU A 345 12.50 15.21 13.78
C GLU A 345 13.01 13.83 14.22
N LEU A 346 12.43 13.27 15.30
CA LEU A 346 12.69 11.90 15.77
C LEU A 346 12.35 10.86 14.71
N ARG A 347 11.20 11.00 14.04
CA ARG A 347 10.76 10.06 13.01
C ARG A 347 11.60 10.15 11.75
N GLU A 348 11.96 11.35 11.31
CA GLU A 348 12.87 11.56 10.17
C GLU A 348 14.23 10.92 10.45
N THR A 349 14.80 11.17 11.63
CA THR A 349 16.09 10.59 12.04
C THR A 349 16.02 9.06 12.16
N LEU A 350 14.88 8.49 12.55
CA LEU A 350 14.67 7.03 12.56
C LEU A 350 14.54 6.47 11.16
N THR A 351 13.99 7.23 10.21
CA THR A 351 13.87 6.83 8.79
C THR A 351 15.24 6.68 8.14
N ASP A 352 16.23 7.48 8.59
CA ASP A 352 17.61 7.37 8.14
C ASP A 352 18.40 6.22 8.81
N ARG A 353 17.91 5.68 9.93
CA ARG A 353 18.63 4.68 10.76
C ARG A 353 17.98 3.29 10.78
N LEU A 354 16.70 3.20 10.48
CA LEU A 354 15.91 1.97 10.48
C LEU A 354 15.18 1.81 9.13
N PRO A 355 14.96 0.57 8.67
CA PRO A 355 14.08 0.31 7.54
C PRO A 355 12.68 0.89 7.74
N SER A 356 12.01 1.34 6.67
CA SER A 356 10.71 2.03 6.73
C SER A 356 9.59 1.25 7.44
N TYR A 357 9.66 -0.08 7.47
CA TYR A 357 8.70 -0.93 8.19
C TYR A 357 8.98 -1.06 9.70
N MET A 358 10.18 -0.66 10.15
CA MET A 358 10.59 -0.60 11.56
C MET A 358 10.36 0.81 12.16
N VAL A 359 10.19 1.84 11.33
CA VAL A 359 9.87 3.20 11.79
C VAL A 359 8.44 3.22 12.35
N PRO A 360 8.22 3.68 13.61
CA PRO A 360 6.89 3.76 14.18
C PRO A 360 5.94 4.64 13.36
N ALA A 361 4.74 4.12 13.07
CA ALA A 361 3.69 4.81 12.32
C ALA A 361 3.15 6.06 13.05
N ALA A 362 3.37 6.16 14.36
CA ALA A 362 3.20 7.40 15.12
C ALA A 362 4.26 7.44 16.25
N ILE A 363 4.73 8.64 16.57
CA ILE A 363 5.57 8.91 17.74
C ILE A 363 4.80 9.87 18.65
N VAL A 364 4.60 9.49 19.91
CA VAL A 364 3.76 10.23 20.86
C VAL A 364 4.60 10.64 22.07
N VAL A 365 4.62 11.94 22.36
CA VAL A 365 5.21 12.47 23.60
C VAL A 365 4.22 12.27 24.74
N LEU A 366 4.70 11.75 25.85
CA LEU A 366 3.96 11.62 27.09
C LEU A 366 4.68 12.36 28.22
N GLU A 367 3.92 12.89 29.17
CA GLU A 367 4.49 13.38 30.43
C GLU A 367 5.07 12.23 31.27
N SER A 368 4.45 11.04 31.19
CA SER A 368 4.95 9.79 31.79
C SER A 368 4.38 8.56 31.07
N LEU A 369 5.11 7.45 31.06
CA LEU A 369 4.58 6.18 30.53
C LEU A 369 3.52 5.62 31.48
N PRO A 370 2.30 5.31 30.99
CA PRO A 370 1.25 4.75 31.84
C PRO A 370 1.61 3.33 32.24
N LEU A 371 1.51 3.07 33.53
CA LEU A 371 1.83 1.78 34.12
C LEU A 371 0.55 1.10 34.59
N THR A 372 0.48 -0.21 34.44
CA THR A 372 -0.62 -1.01 34.95
C THR A 372 -0.58 -0.91 36.47
N VAL A 373 -1.66 -1.35 37.10
CA VAL A 373 -1.68 -1.65 38.54
C VAL A 373 -0.54 -2.59 39.00
N ASN A 374 0.21 -3.21 38.09
CA ASN A 374 1.36 -4.07 38.37
C ASN A 374 2.70 -3.41 38.06
N GLY A 375 2.76 -2.10 37.87
CA GLY A 375 3.96 -1.41 37.44
C GLY A 375 4.44 -1.70 36.00
N LYS A 376 3.92 -2.72 35.32
CA LYS A 376 4.24 -2.98 33.90
C LYS A 376 3.72 -1.88 33.01
N LEU A 377 4.34 -1.63 31.85
CA LEU A 377 3.77 -0.74 30.84
C LEU A 377 2.32 -1.12 30.53
N ASP A 378 1.38 -0.21 30.79
CA ASP A 378 -0.04 -0.39 30.48
C ASP A 378 -0.28 -0.08 29.02
N ARG A 379 -0.08 -1.11 28.18
CA ARG A 379 -0.29 -1.01 26.74
C ARG A 379 -1.73 -0.59 26.38
N ASN A 380 -2.70 -0.80 27.27
CA ASN A 380 -4.09 -0.41 27.06
C ASN A 380 -4.37 1.04 27.49
N ALA A 381 -3.64 1.55 28.50
CA ALA A 381 -3.75 2.93 28.95
C ALA A 381 -2.82 3.89 28.19
N LEU A 382 -1.95 3.39 27.32
CA LEU A 382 -1.26 4.22 26.32
C LEU A 382 -2.31 4.95 25.48
N PRO A 383 -2.27 6.29 25.44
CA PRO A 383 -3.27 7.04 24.69
C PRO A 383 -3.22 6.62 23.23
N ALA A 384 -4.39 6.51 22.61
CA ALA A 384 -4.44 6.33 21.17
C ALA A 384 -3.68 7.51 20.56
N PRO A 385 -2.64 7.28 19.73
CA PRO A 385 -1.99 8.37 19.04
C PRO A 385 -3.07 9.14 18.30
N GLU A 386 -3.10 10.46 18.47
CA GLU A 386 -3.73 11.31 17.47
C GLU A 386 -2.91 11.10 16.21
N TYR A 387 -3.40 10.22 15.34
CA TYR A 387 -2.93 10.11 13.97
C TYR A 387 -3.32 11.41 13.27
N ARG A 388 -2.63 12.51 13.61
CA ARG A 388 -2.60 13.70 12.77
C ARG A 388 -2.02 13.20 11.46
N ALA A 389 -2.94 13.04 10.50
CA ALA A 389 -2.79 12.33 9.24
C ALA A 389 -1.38 12.51 8.66
N VAL A 390 -0.67 11.46 8.28
CA VAL A 390 -0.81 10.78 6.97
C VAL A 390 -0.40 9.30 7.14
N GLU A 391 -1.29 8.31 7.03
CA GLU A 391 -1.37 7.40 5.86
C GLU A 391 -2.75 6.67 5.77
N ARG A 392 -3.56 7.16 4.82
CA ARG A 392 -4.31 6.47 3.74
C ARG A 392 -5.31 5.32 3.98
N TYR A 393 -5.45 4.69 5.14
CA TYR A 393 -6.48 3.62 5.26
C TYR A 393 -7.91 4.15 5.54
N ARG A 394 -8.65 4.47 4.46
CA ARG A 394 -10.11 4.63 4.48
C ARG A 394 -10.77 3.26 4.29
N ARG A 395 -11.72 2.92 5.17
CA ARG A 395 -12.56 1.73 4.99
C ARG A 395 -13.58 1.99 3.87
N PRO A 396 -13.98 0.94 3.13
CA PRO A 396 -15.18 1.00 2.31
C PRO A 396 -16.39 1.47 3.08
N ALA A 397 -17.20 2.33 2.46
CA ALA A 397 -18.45 2.86 2.98
C ALA A 397 -19.66 2.43 2.13
N THR A 398 -19.45 2.03 0.88
CA THR A 398 -20.49 1.51 -0.02
C THR A 398 -20.26 0.03 -0.34
N VAL A 399 -21.31 -0.69 -0.74
CA VAL A 399 -21.22 -2.10 -1.17
C VAL A 399 -20.29 -2.25 -2.38
N VAL A 400 -20.28 -1.26 -3.29
CA VAL A 400 -19.37 -1.22 -4.44
C VAL A 400 -17.93 -1.07 -3.95
N GLU A 401 -17.65 -0.13 -3.06
CA GLU A 401 -16.31 0.04 -2.46
C GLU A 401 -15.85 -1.22 -1.70
N GLU A 402 -16.74 -1.91 -0.97
CA GLU A 402 -16.41 -3.14 -0.24
C GLU A 402 -15.99 -4.25 -1.20
N THR A 403 -16.75 -4.38 -2.29
CA THR A 403 -16.51 -5.40 -3.32
C THR A 403 -15.22 -5.11 -4.08
N LEU A 404 -15.01 -3.86 -4.50
CA LEU A 404 -13.79 -3.43 -5.21
C LEU A 404 -12.54 -3.56 -4.32
N ALA A 405 -12.61 -3.17 -3.05
CA ALA A 405 -11.49 -3.30 -2.11
C ALA A 405 -11.13 -4.77 -1.84
N ALA A 406 -12.13 -5.66 -1.73
CA ALA A 406 -11.89 -7.10 -1.60
C ALA A 406 -11.22 -7.68 -2.86
N ILE A 407 -11.66 -7.25 -4.05
CA ILE A 407 -11.06 -7.66 -5.32
C ILE A 407 -9.60 -7.17 -5.42
N TYR A 408 -9.33 -5.91 -5.08
CA TYR A 408 -7.96 -5.38 -5.06
C TYR A 408 -7.06 -6.17 -4.09
N ALA A 409 -7.54 -6.42 -2.87
CA ALA A 409 -6.80 -7.20 -1.86
C ALA A 409 -6.49 -8.62 -2.36
N GLN A 410 -7.46 -9.28 -2.97
CA GLN A 410 -7.30 -10.62 -3.55
C GLN A 410 -6.27 -10.63 -4.70
N VAL A 411 -6.37 -9.69 -5.65
CA VAL A 411 -5.50 -9.64 -6.82
C VAL A 411 -4.07 -9.25 -6.46
N LEU A 412 -3.89 -8.31 -5.53
CA LEU A 412 -2.57 -7.83 -5.09
C LEU A 412 -1.90 -8.75 -4.05
N GLY A 413 -2.62 -9.78 -3.56
CA GLY A 413 -2.14 -10.68 -2.51
C GLY A 413 -1.99 -10.00 -1.15
N LEU A 414 -2.84 -9.00 -0.86
CA LEU A 414 -2.83 -8.22 0.37
C LEU A 414 -3.97 -8.67 1.29
N GLU A 415 -3.76 -8.62 2.61
CA GLU A 415 -4.83 -8.93 3.57
C GLU A 415 -5.97 -7.90 3.50
N ARG A 416 -5.63 -6.64 3.18
CA ARG A 416 -6.56 -5.51 3.10
C ARG A 416 -6.05 -4.42 2.16
N VAL A 417 -7.00 -3.72 1.53
CA VAL A 417 -6.77 -2.52 0.72
C VAL A 417 -7.72 -1.42 1.20
N GLY A 418 -7.18 -0.26 1.51
CA GLY A 418 -7.94 0.95 1.82
C GLY A 418 -8.51 1.55 0.54
N VAL A 419 -9.66 2.21 0.63
CA VAL A 419 -10.31 2.68 -0.59
C VAL A 419 -9.60 3.86 -1.26
N ASP A 420 -8.73 4.54 -0.52
CA ASP A 420 -7.90 5.63 -1.04
C ASP A 420 -6.47 5.15 -1.39
N ASP A 421 -6.17 3.85 -1.24
CA ASP A 421 -4.87 3.30 -1.61
C ASP A 421 -4.78 3.16 -3.14
N SER A 422 -3.68 3.64 -3.73
CA SER A 422 -3.43 3.54 -5.17
C SER A 422 -3.05 2.11 -5.55
N PHE A 423 -3.71 1.58 -6.57
CA PHE A 423 -3.45 0.26 -7.14
C PHE A 423 -1.97 0.05 -7.47
N PHE A 424 -1.32 1.07 -8.06
CA PHE A 424 0.08 0.99 -8.48
C PHE A 424 1.06 1.18 -7.33
N GLU A 425 0.74 1.99 -6.32
CA GLU A 425 1.56 2.10 -5.10
C GLU A 425 1.57 0.78 -4.30
N LEU A 426 0.49 0.01 -4.39
CA LEU A 426 0.38 -1.33 -3.81
C LEU A 426 1.06 -2.43 -4.65
N GLY A 427 1.79 -2.06 -5.70
CA GLY A 427 2.51 -2.99 -6.57
C GLY A 427 1.66 -3.62 -7.68
N GLY A 428 0.53 -2.98 -8.02
CA GLY A 428 -0.27 -3.33 -9.19
C GLY A 428 0.45 -3.03 -10.50
N ASP A 429 0.30 -3.91 -11.48
CA ASP A 429 0.81 -3.74 -12.85
C ASP A 429 -0.35 -3.83 -13.86
N SER A 430 -0.06 -3.67 -15.16
CA SER A 430 -1.07 -3.76 -16.23
C SER A 430 -1.80 -5.11 -16.26
N ILE A 431 -1.12 -6.21 -15.93
CA ILE A 431 -1.71 -7.55 -15.91
C ILE A 431 -2.64 -7.71 -14.70
N LEU A 432 -2.23 -7.21 -13.53
CA LEU A 432 -3.06 -7.21 -12.33
C LEU A 432 -4.29 -6.30 -12.52
N ALA A 433 -4.16 -5.16 -13.22
CA ALA A 433 -5.30 -4.29 -13.54
C ALA A 433 -6.35 -5.02 -14.40
N MET A 434 -5.90 -5.82 -15.36
CA MET A 434 -6.80 -6.69 -16.13
C MET A 434 -7.51 -7.73 -15.26
N GLN A 435 -6.82 -8.32 -14.28
CA GLN A 435 -7.42 -9.28 -13.35
C GLN A 435 -8.48 -8.63 -12.46
N VAL A 436 -8.22 -7.41 -11.97
CA VAL A 436 -9.21 -6.61 -11.25
C VAL A 436 -10.43 -6.37 -12.14
N SER A 437 -10.25 -5.86 -13.36
CA SER A 437 -11.36 -5.60 -14.29
C SER A 437 -12.21 -6.84 -14.54
N SER A 438 -11.58 -8.01 -14.72
CA SER A 438 -12.24 -9.32 -14.85
C SER A 438 -13.06 -9.68 -13.61
N ALA A 439 -12.44 -9.61 -12.42
CA ALA A 439 -13.10 -9.94 -11.16
C ALA A 439 -14.26 -8.99 -10.83
N VAL A 440 -14.15 -7.71 -11.19
CA VAL A 440 -15.23 -6.72 -11.04
C VAL A 440 -16.42 -7.04 -11.95
N ARG A 441 -16.18 -7.51 -13.18
CA ARG A 441 -17.26 -7.96 -14.08
C ARG A 441 -17.97 -9.21 -13.57
N MET A 442 -17.26 -10.14 -12.95
CA MET A 442 -17.84 -11.36 -12.36
C MET A 442 -18.87 -11.08 -11.26
N VAL A 443 -18.76 -9.94 -10.58
CA VAL A 443 -19.74 -9.47 -9.58
C VAL A 443 -20.83 -8.56 -10.17
N GLY A 444 -20.91 -8.45 -11.50
CA GLY A 444 -21.97 -7.74 -12.22
C GLY A 444 -21.71 -6.25 -12.47
N LEU A 445 -20.46 -5.79 -12.31
CA LEU A 445 -20.07 -4.40 -12.44
C LEU A 445 -19.21 -4.16 -13.71
N ALA A 446 -19.46 -3.08 -14.45
CA ALA A 446 -18.66 -2.70 -15.60
C ALA A 446 -17.41 -1.94 -15.17
N CYS A 447 -16.24 -2.54 -15.38
CA CYS A 447 -14.93 -1.93 -15.14
C CYS A 447 -14.00 -2.29 -16.29
N ARG A 448 -13.26 -1.31 -16.82
CA ARG A 448 -12.23 -1.51 -17.85
C ARG A 448 -10.84 -1.38 -17.23
N PRO A 449 -9.79 -1.99 -17.80
CA PRO A 449 -8.42 -1.80 -17.33
C PRO A 449 -8.02 -0.32 -17.26
N ARG A 450 -8.38 0.47 -18.27
CA ARG A 450 -8.13 1.93 -18.30
C ARG A 450 -8.74 2.67 -17.11
N ASP A 451 -9.92 2.27 -16.64
CA ASP A 451 -10.58 2.91 -15.51
C ASP A 451 -9.72 2.79 -14.23
N ILE A 452 -9.01 1.69 -14.07
CA ILE A 452 -8.06 1.46 -12.96
C ILE A 452 -6.83 2.34 -13.11
N PHE A 453 -6.30 2.53 -14.32
CA PHE A 453 -5.17 3.44 -14.59
C PHE A 453 -5.52 4.91 -14.32
N VAL A 454 -6.74 5.32 -14.69
CA VAL A 454 -7.19 6.71 -14.57
C VAL A 454 -7.65 7.04 -13.15
N GLN A 455 -8.39 6.14 -12.51
CA GLN A 455 -8.96 6.38 -11.18
C GLN A 455 -8.01 5.96 -10.05
N GLN A 456 -7.18 4.94 -10.28
CA GLN A 456 -6.10 4.44 -9.41
C GLN A 456 -6.53 3.89 -8.04
N THR A 457 -7.54 4.45 -7.39
CA THR A 457 -8.02 4.04 -6.07
C THR A 457 -9.42 3.43 -6.14
N VAL A 458 -9.76 2.57 -5.19
CA VAL A 458 -11.09 1.94 -5.12
C VAL A 458 -12.21 2.98 -4.99
N ALA A 459 -11.96 4.04 -4.24
CA ALA A 459 -12.86 5.17 -4.04
C ALA A 459 -13.28 5.81 -5.35
N ARG A 460 -12.30 6.18 -6.17
CA ARG A 460 -12.52 6.83 -7.47
C ARG A 460 -13.02 5.84 -8.51
N LEU A 461 -12.61 4.57 -8.42
CA LEU A 461 -13.11 3.53 -9.29
C LEU A 461 -14.60 3.25 -9.03
N ALA A 462 -15.03 3.26 -7.77
CA ALA A 462 -16.44 3.08 -7.39
C ALA A 462 -17.38 4.15 -7.97
N GLU A 463 -16.87 5.34 -8.30
CA GLU A 463 -17.63 6.44 -8.90
C GLU A 463 -17.89 6.24 -10.40
N VAL A 464 -17.03 5.51 -11.11
CA VAL A 464 -17.14 5.28 -12.56
C VAL A 464 -17.70 3.91 -12.91
N VAL A 465 -17.62 2.95 -11.98
CA VAL A 465 -18.07 1.58 -12.20
C VAL A 465 -19.60 1.49 -12.11
N GLY A 466 -20.24 1.20 -13.24
CA GLY A 466 -21.70 1.02 -13.35
C GLY A 466 -22.14 -0.44 -13.33
N ALA A 467 -23.46 -0.69 -13.42
CA ALA A 467 -23.96 -2.04 -13.68
C ALA A 467 -23.55 -2.49 -15.09
N ALA A 468 -23.09 -3.73 -15.23
CA ALA A 468 -22.71 -4.25 -16.54
C ALA A 468 -23.95 -4.37 -17.47
N ASP A 469 -23.97 -3.58 -18.56
CA ASP A 469 -24.95 -3.74 -19.63
C ASP A 469 -24.69 -5.05 -20.38
N THR A 470 -25.39 -6.10 -19.98
CA THR A 470 -25.41 -7.41 -20.66
C THR A 470 -26.50 -7.43 -21.74
N ALA A 471 -26.59 -6.39 -22.55
CA ALA A 471 -27.61 -6.25 -23.58
C ALA A 471 -27.08 -6.63 -24.98
N GLY A 472 -27.22 -7.92 -25.34
CA GLY A 472 -27.81 -8.28 -26.63
C GLY A 472 -26.95 -8.33 -27.91
N GLU A 473 -25.63 -8.53 -27.88
CA GLU A 473 -24.89 -8.86 -29.11
C GLU A 473 -24.92 -10.37 -29.44
N PRO A 474 -24.87 -10.76 -30.74
CA PRO A 474 -24.84 -12.16 -31.15
C PRO A 474 -23.58 -12.85 -30.61
N LEU A 475 -23.81 -13.99 -29.94
CA LEU A 475 -22.77 -14.79 -29.29
C LEU A 475 -21.78 -15.37 -30.32
N ASP A 476 -20.49 -15.05 -30.18
CA ASP A 476 -19.41 -15.73 -30.89
C ASP A 476 -18.76 -16.80 -30.01
N GLU A 477 -18.95 -18.07 -30.35
CA GLU A 477 -18.30 -19.21 -29.66
C GLU A 477 -16.82 -19.39 -30.05
N GLY A 478 -16.30 -18.55 -30.95
CA GLY A 478 -14.90 -18.57 -31.39
C GLY A 478 -14.55 -19.76 -32.27
N THR A 479 -15.53 -20.45 -32.84
CA THR A 479 -15.37 -21.59 -33.75
C THR A 479 -15.26 -21.13 -35.21
N GLY A 480 -14.48 -21.84 -36.04
CA GLY A 480 -14.35 -21.58 -37.48
C GLY A 480 -13.01 -20.97 -37.88
N PRO A 481 -12.90 -20.35 -39.08
CA PRO A 481 -11.65 -19.76 -39.56
C PRO A 481 -11.14 -18.63 -38.67
N VAL A 482 -9.83 -18.58 -38.43
CA VAL A 482 -9.18 -17.55 -37.61
C VAL A 482 -8.16 -16.80 -38.48
N THR A 483 -8.14 -15.48 -38.41
CA THR A 483 -7.09 -14.68 -39.05
C THR A 483 -5.80 -14.77 -38.24
N ALA A 484 -4.67 -15.00 -38.88
CA ALA A 484 -3.37 -15.00 -38.21
C ALA A 484 -3.06 -13.59 -37.66
N THR A 485 -2.77 -13.51 -36.37
CA THR A 485 -2.38 -12.26 -35.70
C THR A 485 -0.89 -11.94 -35.96
N PRO A 486 -0.41 -10.71 -35.68
CA PRO A 486 0.98 -10.34 -35.90
C PRO A 486 2.00 -11.33 -35.30
N ILE A 487 1.78 -11.79 -34.07
CA ILE A 487 2.70 -12.74 -33.42
C ILE A 487 2.70 -14.14 -34.06
N MET A 488 1.57 -14.56 -34.64
CA MET A 488 1.50 -15.79 -35.41
C MET A 488 2.32 -15.68 -36.70
N TRP A 489 2.27 -14.52 -37.36
CA TRP A 489 3.13 -14.24 -38.51
C TRP A 489 4.62 -14.21 -38.15
N TRP A 490 4.98 -13.62 -37.01
CA TRP A 490 6.35 -13.67 -36.49
C TRP A 490 6.84 -15.12 -36.33
N LEU A 491 6.05 -16.01 -35.72
CA LEU A 491 6.43 -17.42 -35.58
C LEU A 491 6.61 -18.11 -36.94
N LYS A 492 5.81 -17.73 -37.94
CA LYS A 492 5.87 -18.26 -39.30
C LYS A 492 7.14 -17.82 -40.05
N GLU A 493 7.72 -16.68 -39.71
CA GLU A 493 9.00 -16.20 -40.26
C GLU A 493 10.23 -16.93 -39.70
N ILE A 494 10.09 -17.72 -38.63
CA ILE A 494 11.21 -18.49 -38.06
C ILE A 494 11.57 -19.66 -39.01
N ASP A 495 12.81 -19.65 -39.50
CA ASP A 495 13.38 -20.67 -40.40
C ASP A 495 13.69 -22.00 -39.69
N GLY A 496 12.67 -22.78 -39.33
CA GLY A 496 12.87 -24.09 -38.71
C GLY A 496 11.59 -24.82 -38.28
N PRO A 497 11.72 -25.98 -37.61
CA PRO A 497 10.56 -26.73 -37.12
C PRO A 497 9.90 -25.97 -35.95
N VAL A 498 8.67 -25.50 -36.16
CA VAL A 498 7.89 -24.77 -35.13
C VAL A 498 6.79 -25.61 -34.49
N ALA A 499 6.57 -26.86 -34.94
CA ALA A 499 5.45 -27.71 -34.49
C ALA A 499 5.48 -28.05 -32.98
N GLU A 500 6.65 -27.97 -32.36
CA GLU A 500 6.86 -28.25 -30.94
C GLU A 500 7.01 -26.97 -30.10
N PHE A 501 6.82 -25.78 -30.68
CA PHE A 501 6.98 -24.50 -29.98
C PHE A 501 5.86 -24.31 -28.94
N ASN A 502 6.19 -24.47 -27.66
CA ASN A 502 5.22 -24.70 -26.59
C ASN A 502 5.51 -23.91 -25.32
N GLN A 503 4.47 -23.75 -24.51
CA GLN A 503 4.59 -23.46 -23.07
C GLN A 503 4.21 -24.69 -22.26
N THR A 504 4.97 -24.94 -21.19
CA THR A 504 4.73 -26.05 -20.27
C THR A 504 4.56 -25.55 -18.85
N VAL A 505 3.48 -25.97 -18.19
CA VAL A 505 3.19 -25.65 -16.78
C VAL A 505 2.95 -26.94 -16.00
N VAL A 506 3.50 -26.99 -14.78
CA VAL A 506 3.26 -28.08 -13.82
C VAL A 506 2.34 -27.58 -12.71
N LEU A 507 1.22 -28.28 -12.51
CA LEU A 507 0.20 -28.00 -11.52
C LEU A 507 0.19 -29.08 -10.44
N GLN A 508 0.17 -28.66 -9.18
CA GLN A 508 -0.07 -29.53 -8.02
C GLN A 508 -1.58 -29.71 -7.86
N ALA A 509 -2.03 -30.96 -7.86
CA ALA A 509 -3.43 -31.28 -7.59
C ALA A 509 -3.71 -31.29 -6.08
N PRO A 510 -4.93 -30.90 -5.66
CA PRO A 510 -5.39 -31.08 -4.29
C PRO A 510 -5.62 -32.55 -3.94
N ASP A 511 -5.68 -32.85 -2.64
CA ASP A 511 -5.89 -34.20 -2.14
C ASP A 511 -7.20 -34.81 -2.67
N GLY A 512 -7.15 -36.09 -3.07
CA GLY A 512 -8.31 -36.83 -3.54
C GLY A 512 -8.62 -36.70 -5.04
N VAL A 513 -7.81 -35.98 -5.81
CA VAL A 513 -7.92 -35.95 -7.28
C VAL A 513 -7.53 -37.30 -7.89
N THR A 514 -8.38 -37.82 -8.77
CA THR A 514 -8.14 -39.04 -9.55
C THR A 514 -7.88 -38.71 -11.02
N ALA A 515 -7.21 -39.61 -11.76
CA ALA A 515 -6.99 -39.43 -13.20
C ALA A 515 -8.31 -39.22 -13.98
N ALA A 516 -9.40 -39.90 -13.57
CA ALA A 516 -10.72 -39.72 -14.17
C ALA A 516 -11.29 -38.31 -13.92
N ALA A 517 -11.07 -37.74 -12.73
CA ALA A 517 -11.43 -36.36 -12.45
C ALA A 517 -10.62 -35.39 -13.31
N VAL A 518 -9.31 -35.62 -13.49
CA VAL A 518 -8.45 -34.80 -14.36
C VAL A 518 -8.96 -34.79 -15.80
N ILE A 519 -9.35 -35.95 -16.35
CA ILE A 519 -9.93 -36.04 -17.69
C ILE A 519 -11.21 -35.20 -17.80
N ALA A 520 -12.11 -35.29 -16.82
CA ALA A 520 -13.36 -34.54 -16.81
C ALA A 520 -13.12 -33.01 -16.75
N LEU A 521 -12.19 -32.57 -15.91
CA LEU A 521 -11.81 -31.16 -15.78
C LEU A 521 -11.18 -30.63 -17.07
N LEU A 522 -10.23 -31.37 -17.66
CA LEU A 522 -9.59 -31.01 -18.92
C LEU A 522 -10.56 -30.98 -20.09
N GLN A 523 -11.54 -31.88 -20.15
CA GLN A 523 -12.57 -31.85 -21.19
C GLN A 523 -13.38 -30.55 -21.11
N ALA A 524 -13.78 -30.13 -19.91
CA ALA A 524 -14.53 -28.89 -19.74
C ALA A 524 -13.72 -27.65 -20.20
N VAL A 525 -12.42 -27.63 -19.92
CA VAL A 525 -11.49 -26.58 -20.35
C VAL A 525 -11.31 -26.57 -21.88
N LEU A 526 -11.09 -27.75 -22.49
CA LEU A 526 -10.99 -27.89 -23.95
C LEU A 526 -12.27 -27.42 -24.64
N ASP A 527 -13.43 -27.85 -24.15
CA ASP A 527 -14.72 -27.48 -24.74
C ASP A 527 -14.99 -25.98 -24.62
N ARG A 528 -14.56 -25.35 -23.51
CA ARG A 528 -14.72 -23.92 -23.27
C ARG A 528 -13.85 -23.05 -24.19
N HIS A 529 -12.59 -23.39 -24.36
CA HIS A 529 -11.62 -22.50 -25.01
C HIS A 529 -11.29 -22.98 -26.42
N ALA A 530 -11.87 -22.32 -27.42
CA ALA A 530 -11.76 -22.72 -28.83
C ALA A 530 -10.31 -22.80 -29.35
N MET A 531 -9.41 -21.93 -28.86
CA MET A 531 -8.00 -21.94 -29.26
C MET A 531 -7.26 -23.21 -28.83
N LEU A 532 -7.69 -23.91 -27.77
CA LEU A 532 -7.13 -25.21 -27.41
C LEU A 532 -7.54 -26.35 -28.36
N ARG A 533 -8.36 -26.03 -29.36
CA ARG A 533 -8.82 -26.90 -30.45
C ARG A 533 -8.45 -26.30 -31.82
N LEU A 534 -7.41 -25.46 -31.85
CA LEU A 534 -6.89 -24.83 -33.05
C LEU A 534 -6.23 -25.89 -33.95
N ARG A 535 -6.52 -25.81 -35.24
CA ARG A 535 -5.83 -26.49 -36.32
C ARG A 535 -5.12 -25.45 -37.20
N ALA A 536 -3.82 -25.61 -37.39
CA ALA A 536 -2.96 -24.71 -38.15
C ALA A 536 -2.32 -25.46 -39.33
N GLU A 537 -2.92 -25.34 -40.51
CA GLU A 537 -2.43 -26.00 -41.73
C GLU A 537 -1.55 -25.05 -42.55
N ASP A 538 -0.36 -25.50 -42.92
CA ASP A 538 0.59 -24.75 -43.74
C ASP A 538 0.35 -25.00 -45.23
N HIS A 539 -0.03 -23.97 -45.97
CA HIS A 539 -0.37 -24.08 -47.40
C HIS A 539 0.86 -24.01 -48.32
N GLY A 540 2.07 -23.83 -47.78
CA GLY A 540 3.32 -23.78 -48.55
C GLY A 540 3.49 -22.56 -49.46
N ASN A 541 2.45 -21.73 -49.65
CA ASN A 541 2.49 -20.46 -50.37
C ASN A 541 2.75 -19.25 -49.45
N GLY A 542 3.25 -19.50 -48.24
CA GLY A 542 3.54 -18.49 -47.22
C GLY A 542 2.39 -18.24 -46.23
N GLY A 543 1.17 -18.74 -46.47
CA GLY A 543 0.03 -18.53 -45.56
C GLY A 543 -0.30 -19.72 -44.65
N TRP A 544 -0.75 -19.43 -43.43
CA TRP A 544 -1.43 -20.40 -42.56
C TRP A 544 -2.94 -20.37 -42.77
N LEU A 545 -3.56 -21.55 -42.85
CA LEU A 545 -4.99 -21.71 -42.66
C LEU A 545 -5.24 -22.12 -41.21
N LEU A 546 -5.70 -21.16 -40.42
CA LEU A 546 -6.05 -21.37 -39.02
C LEU A 546 -7.55 -21.58 -38.89
N SER A 547 -7.96 -22.62 -38.17
CA SER A 547 -9.37 -22.85 -37.85
C SER A 547 -9.54 -23.53 -36.50
N THR A 548 -10.56 -23.16 -35.76
CA THR A 548 -10.91 -23.78 -34.48
C THR A 548 -12.11 -24.71 -34.66
N ALA A 549 -12.02 -25.93 -34.11
CA ALA A 549 -13.09 -26.92 -34.22
C ALA A 549 -14.30 -26.58 -33.31
N ALA A 550 -15.36 -27.39 -33.35
CA ALA A 550 -16.50 -27.32 -32.42
C ALA A 550 -16.20 -28.04 -31.08
N PRO A 551 -16.89 -27.70 -29.96
CA PRO A 551 -16.72 -28.42 -28.69
C PRO A 551 -16.91 -29.93 -28.85
N GLY A 552 -16.15 -30.74 -28.11
CA GLY A 552 -16.13 -32.20 -28.23
C GLY A 552 -15.33 -32.77 -29.41
N ALA A 553 -14.74 -31.92 -30.27
CA ALA A 553 -13.89 -32.40 -31.37
C ALA A 553 -12.53 -32.96 -30.91
N VAL A 554 -12.10 -32.62 -29.69
CA VAL A 554 -10.86 -33.13 -29.06
C VAL A 554 -11.24 -33.78 -27.74
N GLU A 555 -10.87 -35.04 -27.56
CA GLU A 555 -11.13 -35.81 -26.34
C GLU A 555 -9.95 -35.72 -25.36
N ALA A 556 -10.19 -35.20 -24.14
CA ALA A 556 -9.16 -35.03 -23.12
C ALA A 556 -8.44 -36.34 -22.75
N ALA A 557 -9.14 -37.48 -22.82
CA ALA A 557 -8.56 -38.80 -22.57
C ALA A 557 -7.49 -39.21 -23.60
N GLN A 558 -7.51 -38.63 -24.80
CA GLN A 558 -6.48 -38.87 -25.83
C GLN A 558 -5.28 -37.92 -25.69
N CYS A 559 -5.50 -36.77 -25.04
CA CYS A 559 -4.46 -35.77 -24.77
C CYS A 559 -3.66 -36.06 -23.49
N LEU A 560 -4.26 -36.75 -22.51
CA LEU A 560 -3.70 -37.04 -21.20
C LEU A 560 -3.10 -38.45 -21.13
N GLU A 561 -1.85 -38.55 -20.68
CA GLU A 561 -1.18 -39.83 -20.38
C GLU A 561 -0.88 -39.92 -18.87
N SER A 562 -1.16 -41.06 -18.24
CA SER A 562 -0.83 -41.30 -16.83
C SER A 562 0.53 -41.99 -16.70
N ILE A 563 1.41 -41.44 -15.88
CA ILE A 563 2.76 -41.93 -15.64
C ILE A 563 3.03 -42.05 -14.14
N ASP A 564 3.88 -42.99 -13.74
CA ASP A 564 4.23 -43.17 -12.32
C ASP A 564 5.11 -42.02 -11.82
N ARG A 565 6.16 -41.66 -12.57
CA ARG A 565 7.12 -40.60 -12.22
C ARG A 565 7.38 -39.67 -13.40
N LEU A 566 7.61 -38.40 -13.09
CA LEU A 566 7.97 -37.39 -14.08
C LEU A 566 9.47 -37.51 -14.42
N THR A 567 9.78 -37.66 -15.72
CA THR A 567 11.16 -37.63 -16.24
C THR A 567 11.27 -36.71 -17.46
N ASP A 568 12.48 -36.25 -17.75
CA ASP A 568 12.74 -35.39 -18.92
C ASP A 568 12.36 -36.09 -20.23
N GLU A 569 12.59 -37.41 -20.34
CA GLU A 569 12.21 -38.19 -21.52
C GLU A 569 10.68 -38.23 -21.70
N ALA A 570 9.92 -38.35 -20.61
CA ALA A 570 8.46 -38.32 -20.66
C ALA A 570 7.94 -36.95 -21.11
N LEU A 571 8.56 -35.86 -20.64
CA LEU A 571 8.24 -34.50 -21.08
C LEU A 571 8.52 -34.30 -22.58
N VAL A 572 9.70 -34.72 -23.04
CA VAL A 572 10.09 -34.63 -24.46
C VAL A 572 9.19 -35.49 -25.33
N ALA A 573 8.87 -36.72 -24.92
CA ALA A 573 7.95 -37.60 -25.65
C ALA A 573 6.52 -37.06 -25.70
N ALA A 574 6.05 -36.38 -24.65
CA ALA A 574 4.75 -35.73 -24.65
C ALA A 574 4.72 -34.52 -25.60
N ARG A 575 5.75 -33.67 -25.54
CA ARG A 575 5.92 -32.50 -26.41
C ARG A 575 6.01 -32.85 -27.89
N SER A 576 6.80 -33.86 -28.25
CA SER A 576 7.02 -34.25 -29.67
C SER A 576 5.78 -34.81 -30.37
N ARG A 577 4.70 -35.04 -29.62
CA ARG A 577 3.39 -35.43 -30.15
C ARG A 577 2.42 -34.26 -30.28
N LEU A 578 2.86 -33.02 -30.05
CA LEU A 578 2.14 -31.84 -30.52
C LEU A 578 2.16 -31.85 -32.05
N ASP A 579 1.00 -31.56 -32.64
CA ASP A 579 0.82 -31.45 -34.08
C ASP A 579 -0.30 -30.44 -34.36
N PRO A 580 0.02 -29.14 -34.43
CA PRO A 580 -0.96 -28.10 -34.74
C PRO A 580 -1.68 -28.33 -36.08
N ALA A 581 -1.05 -28.97 -37.07
CA ALA A 581 -1.66 -29.26 -38.36
C ALA A 581 -2.73 -30.36 -38.27
N ALA A 582 -2.56 -31.30 -37.34
CA ALA A 582 -3.58 -32.29 -36.99
C ALA A 582 -4.60 -31.80 -35.93
N GLY A 583 -4.43 -30.59 -35.38
CA GLY A 583 -5.28 -30.04 -34.33
C GLY A 583 -4.90 -30.50 -32.90
N VAL A 584 -3.72 -31.09 -32.73
CA VAL A 584 -3.20 -31.54 -31.43
C VAL A 584 -2.32 -30.44 -30.85
N VAL A 585 -2.95 -29.45 -30.22
CA VAL A 585 -2.26 -28.28 -29.62
C VAL A 585 -2.06 -28.38 -28.11
N LEU A 586 -2.60 -29.42 -27.46
CA LEU A 586 -2.47 -29.66 -26.01
C LEU A 586 -2.13 -31.13 -25.73
N ARG A 587 -1.15 -31.35 -24.84
CA ARG A 587 -0.79 -32.64 -24.24
C ARG A 587 -0.69 -32.52 -22.74
N GLY A 588 -1.13 -33.55 -22.01
CA GLY A 588 -1.07 -33.60 -20.57
C GLY A 588 -0.36 -34.86 -20.04
N LEU A 589 0.34 -34.74 -18.92
CA LEU A 589 0.85 -35.87 -18.15
C LEU A 589 0.28 -35.84 -16.73
N TRP A 590 -0.36 -36.92 -16.30
CA TRP A 590 -0.78 -37.11 -14.91
C TRP A 590 0.24 -37.98 -14.17
N VAL A 591 0.93 -37.39 -13.19
CA VAL A 591 1.97 -38.05 -12.39
C VAL A 591 1.36 -38.61 -11.12
N GLU A 592 1.10 -39.92 -11.10
CA GLU A 592 0.35 -40.56 -10.02
C GLU A 592 1.06 -40.49 -8.66
N SER A 593 2.38 -40.69 -8.63
CA SER A 593 3.15 -40.72 -7.37
C SER A 593 3.21 -39.39 -6.62
N THR A 594 3.00 -38.28 -7.32
CA THR A 594 3.11 -36.91 -6.76
C THR A 594 1.82 -36.10 -6.89
N HIS A 595 0.78 -36.68 -7.50
CA HIS A 595 -0.47 -36.01 -7.82
C HIS A 595 -0.26 -34.69 -8.57
N ARG A 596 0.60 -34.71 -9.59
CA ARG A 596 0.92 -33.52 -10.42
C ARG A 596 0.35 -33.67 -11.82
N LEU A 597 -0.17 -32.57 -12.37
CA LEU A 597 -0.60 -32.45 -13.76
C LEU A 597 0.38 -31.57 -14.52
N VAL A 598 1.04 -32.11 -15.54
CA VAL A 598 1.81 -31.33 -16.49
C VAL A 598 0.92 -31.03 -17.69
N LEU A 599 0.86 -29.76 -18.11
CA LEU A 599 0.19 -29.33 -19.33
C LEU A 599 1.22 -28.71 -20.28
N ILE A 600 1.28 -29.23 -21.50
CA ILE A 600 2.15 -28.80 -22.58
C ILE A 600 1.23 -28.30 -23.69
N VAL A 601 1.25 -27.00 -23.97
CA VAL A 601 0.35 -26.37 -24.93
C VAL A 601 1.15 -25.62 -25.97
N HIS A 602 0.83 -25.82 -27.24
CA HIS A 602 1.47 -25.12 -28.34
C HIS A 602 1.22 -23.61 -28.23
N HIS A 603 2.25 -22.81 -28.46
CA HIS A 603 2.21 -21.36 -28.27
C HIS A 603 1.14 -20.65 -29.12
N LEU A 604 0.80 -21.19 -30.29
CA LEU A 604 -0.33 -20.68 -31.11
C LEU A 604 -1.68 -20.64 -30.36
N ALA A 605 -1.85 -21.46 -29.34
CA ALA A 605 -3.10 -21.57 -28.59
C ALA A 605 -3.05 -20.88 -27.21
N ILE A 606 -1.87 -20.42 -26.76
CA ILE A 606 -1.69 -19.99 -25.37
C ILE A 606 -0.61 -18.93 -25.18
N ASP A 607 -0.79 -18.09 -24.17
CA ASP A 607 0.19 -17.14 -23.67
C ASP A 607 0.25 -17.12 -22.14
N GLY A 608 1.16 -16.31 -21.58
CA GLY A 608 1.40 -16.23 -20.13
C GLY A 608 0.16 -15.83 -19.31
N VAL A 609 -0.72 -14.98 -19.85
CA VAL A 609 -1.96 -14.56 -19.18
C VAL A 609 -3.02 -15.65 -19.29
N SER A 610 -3.08 -16.39 -20.41
CA SER A 610 -4.01 -17.50 -20.63
C SER A 610 -3.86 -18.60 -19.57
N TRP A 611 -2.65 -18.89 -19.10
CA TRP A 611 -2.43 -19.86 -18.02
C TRP A 611 -3.16 -19.51 -16.73
N ARG A 612 -3.30 -18.22 -16.42
CA ARG A 612 -4.03 -17.76 -15.23
C ARG A 612 -5.52 -18.03 -15.37
N ILE A 613 -6.07 -17.82 -16.57
CA ILE A 613 -7.47 -18.13 -16.90
C ILE A 613 -7.71 -19.65 -16.79
N LEU A 614 -6.81 -20.46 -17.35
CA LEU A 614 -6.92 -21.93 -17.28
C LEU A 614 -6.84 -22.45 -15.85
N LEU A 615 -5.95 -21.90 -15.01
CA LEU A 615 -5.82 -22.30 -13.61
C LEU A 615 -7.08 -21.95 -12.80
N GLU A 616 -7.67 -20.78 -13.05
CA GLU A 616 -8.94 -20.40 -12.43
C GLU A 616 -10.08 -21.32 -12.88
N ASP A 617 -10.19 -21.62 -14.17
CA ASP A 617 -11.20 -22.53 -14.70
C ASP A 617 -11.06 -23.95 -14.15
N LEU A 618 -9.83 -24.46 -14.01
CA LEU A 618 -9.58 -25.76 -13.37
C LEU A 618 -10.07 -25.78 -11.92
N ASN A 619 -9.87 -24.68 -11.18
CA ASN A 619 -10.36 -24.55 -9.81
C ASN A 619 -11.88 -24.46 -9.73
N ILE A 620 -12.53 -23.67 -10.59
CA ILE A 620 -13.99 -23.59 -10.69
C ILE A 620 -14.58 -24.96 -11.02
N ALA A 621 -14.02 -25.64 -12.02
CA ALA A 621 -14.44 -26.97 -12.44
C ALA A 621 -14.25 -28.00 -11.33
N TRP A 622 -13.15 -27.92 -10.58
CA TRP A 622 -12.87 -28.82 -9.46
C TRP A 622 -13.89 -28.69 -8.33
N THR A 623 -14.20 -27.46 -7.91
CA THR A 623 -15.24 -27.22 -6.89
C THR A 623 -16.60 -27.74 -7.33
N GLN A 624 -17.00 -27.49 -8.58
CA GLN A 624 -18.28 -27.98 -9.10
C GLN A 624 -18.31 -29.52 -9.18
N HIS A 625 -17.21 -30.13 -9.61
CA HIS A 625 -17.07 -31.59 -9.68
C HIS A 625 -17.14 -32.26 -8.30
N GLN A 626 -16.46 -31.70 -7.28
CA GLN A 626 -16.52 -32.19 -5.90
C GLN A 626 -17.95 -32.14 -5.33
N ASP A 627 -18.71 -31.10 -5.66
CA ASP A 627 -20.10 -30.92 -5.21
C ASP A 627 -21.10 -31.80 -6.01
N GLY A 628 -20.63 -32.63 -6.95
CA GLY A 628 -21.49 -33.43 -7.81
C GLY A 628 -22.32 -32.61 -8.79
N ARG A 629 -21.94 -31.36 -9.05
CA ARG A 629 -22.61 -30.45 -9.99
C ARG A 629 -22.00 -30.61 -11.40
N PRO A 630 -22.78 -30.43 -12.48
CA PRO A 630 -22.23 -30.40 -13.83
C PRO A 630 -21.26 -29.22 -13.96
N VAL A 631 -20.12 -29.45 -14.60
CA VAL A 631 -19.10 -28.41 -14.79
C VAL A 631 -19.59 -27.39 -15.83
N ALA A 632 -19.77 -26.15 -15.39
CA ALA A 632 -20.14 -25.00 -16.20
C ALA A 632 -19.16 -23.85 -15.92
N LEU A 633 -18.23 -23.65 -16.86
CA LEU A 633 -17.24 -22.57 -16.79
C LEU A 633 -17.86 -21.21 -17.18
N PRO A 634 -17.28 -20.05 -16.78
CA PRO A 634 -17.68 -18.72 -17.25
C PRO A 634 -17.31 -18.49 -18.72
N ARG A 635 -18.14 -17.75 -19.47
CA ARG A 635 -17.94 -17.53 -20.93
C ARG A 635 -16.97 -16.37 -21.18
N PRO A 636 -16.11 -16.44 -22.22
CA PRO A 636 -15.37 -15.26 -22.68
C PRO A 636 -16.33 -14.23 -23.29
N GLY A 637 -16.01 -12.94 -23.16
CA GLY A 637 -16.81 -11.87 -23.75
C GLY A 637 -16.56 -11.74 -25.26
N THR A 638 -15.30 -11.55 -25.66
CA THR A 638 -14.84 -11.47 -27.05
C THR A 638 -13.96 -12.67 -27.38
N SER A 639 -14.29 -13.44 -28.42
CA SER A 639 -13.48 -14.60 -28.81
C SER A 639 -12.13 -14.19 -29.42
N PHE A 640 -11.13 -15.08 -29.42
CA PHE A 640 -9.85 -14.82 -30.07
C PHE A 640 -10.01 -14.58 -31.58
N ARG A 641 -10.97 -15.28 -32.20
CA ARG A 641 -11.29 -15.13 -33.61
C ARG A 641 -11.80 -13.72 -33.91
N GLN A 642 -12.79 -13.24 -33.15
CA GLN A 642 -13.34 -11.90 -33.28
C GLN A 642 -12.26 -10.84 -33.04
N TRP A 643 -11.41 -11.05 -32.03
CA TRP A 643 -10.26 -10.19 -31.77
C TRP A 643 -9.31 -10.09 -32.98
N ALA A 644 -8.95 -11.22 -33.59
CA ALA A 644 -8.08 -11.24 -34.77
C ALA A 644 -8.71 -10.55 -35.99
N GLU A 645 -10.03 -10.67 -36.17
CA GLU A 645 -10.79 -9.95 -37.20
C GLU A 645 -10.74 -8.43 -36.94
N LEU A 646 -10.98 -7.98 -35.70
CA LEU A 646 -10.90 -6.56 -35.31
C LEU A 646 -9.51 -5.96 -35.55
N LEU A 647 -8.43 -6.69 -35.25
CA LEU A 647 -7.06 -6.25 -35.55
C LEU A 647 -6.84 -6.06 -37.06
N SER A 648 -7.39 -6.97 -37.87
CA SER A 648 -7.30 -6.89 -39.35
C SER A 648 -8.12 -5.75 -39.94
N GLU A 649 -9.18 -5.31 -39.25
CA GLU A 649 -9.93 -4.10 -39.62
C GLU A 649 -9.17 -2.84 -39.19
N TYR A 650 -8.68 -2.81 -37.94
CA TYR A 650 -8.04 -1.64 -37.33
C TYR A 650 -6.74 -1.22 -38.04
N THR A 651 -5.98 -2.17 -38.59
CA THR A 651 -4.76 -1.89 -39.36
C THR A 651 -4.99 -0.92 -40.54
N ARG A 652 -6.22 -0.82 -41.08
CA ARG A 652 -6.57 0.05 -42.21
C ARG A 652 -7.03 1.46 -41.79
N SER A 653 -7.08 1.75 -40.49
CA SER A 653 -7.51 3.05 -39.99
C SER A 653 -6.44 4.13 -40.24
N ALA A 654 -6.88 5.36 -40.53
CA ALA A 654 -5.96 6.48 -40.79
C ALA A 654 -4.97 6.74 -39.63
N PRO A 655 -5.38 6.71 -38.34
CA PRO A 655 -4.46 6.92 -37.22
C PRO A 655 -3.33 5.88 -37.14
N VAL A 656 -3.57 4.63 -37.57
CA VAL A 656 -2.55 3.58 -37.58
C VAL A 656 -1.56 3.79 -38.73
N VAL A 657 -2.06 4.09 -39.94
CA VAL A 657 -1.22 4.31 -41.12
C VAL A 657 -0.31 5.54 -40.95
N GLU A 658 -0.79 6.60 -40.29
CA GLU A 658 -0.01 7.81 -39.98
C GLU A 658 1.21 7.54 -39.08
N GLN A 659 1.24 6.41 -38.34
CA GLN A 659 2.35 6.03 -37.46
C GLN A 659 3.49 5.30 -38.20
N ALA A 660 3.29 4.87 -39.45
CA ALA A 660 4.26 4.07 -40.21
C ALA A 660 5.65 4.73 -40.31
N GLN A 661 5.71 6.04 -40.58
CA GLN A 661 6.99 6.75 -40.69
C GLN A 661 7.79 6.75 -39.38
N ARG A 662 7.11 6.80 -38.24
CA ARG A 662 7.75 6.73 -36.91
C ARG A 662 8.36 5.35 -36.69
N TRP A 663 7.61 4.28 -36.99
CA TRP A 663 8.12 2.91 -36.89
C TRP A 663 9.31 2.64 -37.83
N GLN A 664 9.32 3.23 -39.03
CA GLN A 664 10.48 3.15 -39.94
C GLN A 664 11.75 3.77 -39.34
N THR A 665 11.61 4.89 -38.61
CA THR A 665 12.75 5.54 -37.95
C THR A 665 13.28 4.70 -36.80
N VAL A 666 12.39 4.16 -35.95
CA VAL A 666 12.77 3.30 -34.82
C VAL A 666 13.45 2.02 -35.30
N SER A 667 12.93 1.40 -36.36
CA SER A 667 13.46 0.15 -36.91
C SER A 667 14.75 0.33 -37.73
N ALA A 668 15.17 1.58 -37.98
CA ALA A 668 16.42 1.86 -38.71
C ALA A 668 17.67 1.78 -37.83
N VAL A 669 17.51 1.65 -36.51
CA VAL A 669 18.63 1.48 -35.57
C VAL A 669 19.33 0.15 -35.84
N PRO A 670 20.67 0.13 -36.05
CA PRO A 670 21.40 -1.11 -36.34
C PRO A 670 21.30 -2.14 -35.21
N ALA A 671 21.24 -3.42 -35.59
CA ALA A 671 21.30 -4.53 -34.64
C ALA A 671 22.62 -4.54 -33.87
N LEU A 672 22.55 -4.72 -32.55
CA LEU A 672 23.72 -4.74 -31.66
C LEU A 672 24.54 -6.02 -31.78
N LEU A 673 23.84 -7.13 -31.99
CA LEU A 673 24.40 -8.47 -32.10
C LEU A 673 24.13 -9.04 -33.51
N PRO A 674 25.02 -9.90 -34.04
CA PRO A 674 24.77 -10.67 -35.26
C PRO A 674 23.46 -11.47 -35.17
N ALA A 675 22.83 -11.72 -36.32
CA ALA A 675 21.65 -12.57 -36.41
C ALA A 675 21.96 -14.03 -35.98
N VAL A 676 20.92 -14.71 -35.48
CA VAL A 676 20.94 -16.12 -35.06
C VAL A 676 21.30 -17.01 -36.26
N ASP A 677 22.15 -18.02 -36.06
CA ASP A 677 22.33 -19.11 -37.04
C ASP A 677 21.23 -20.16 -36.83
N PRO A 678 20.26 -20.31 -37.76
CA PRO A 678 19.11 -21.19 -37.55
C PRO A 678 19.46 -22.68 -37.34
N GLN A 679 20.66 -23.12 -37.75
CA GLN A 679 21.11 -24.50 -37.55
C GLN A 679 21.86 -24.71 -36.24
N ALA A 680 22.59 -23.69 -35.77
CA ALA A 680 23.45 -23.79 -34.59
C ALA A 680 22.81 -23.23 -33.32
N ASP A 681 21.96 -22.21 -33.44
CA ASP A 681 21.38 -21.45 -32.34
C ASP A 681 19.88 -21.72 -32.23
N THR A 682 19.55 -22.83 -31.55
CA THR A 682 18.18 -23.28 -31.29
C THR A 682 17.88 -23.20 -29.80
N TYR A 683 16.61 -23.25 -29.41
CA TYR A 683 16.24 -23.34 -27.99
C TYR A 683 16.81 -24.60 -27.30
N GLU A 684 17.13 -25.65 -28.05
CA GLU A 684 17.84 -26.84 -27.55
C GLU A 684 19.33 -26.58 -27.24
N THR A 685 20.01 -25.79 -28.09
CA THR A 685 21.46 -25.52 -27.97
C THR A 685 21.79 -24.24 -27.20
N ALA A 686 20.80 -23.40 -26.92
CA ALA A 686 20.94 -22.10 -26.27
C ALA A 686 21.67 -22.14 -24.92
N GLY A 687 22.35 -21.04 -24.59
CA GLY A 687 22.79 -20.77 -23.23
C GLY A 687 21.62 -20.30 -22.36
N GLN A 688 21.67 -20.61 -21.06
CA GLN A 688 20.66 -20.18 -20.09
C GLN A 688 21.31 -19.72 -18.78
N LEU A 689 20.84 -18.62 -18.21
CA LEU A 689 21.28 -18.08 -16.93
C LEU A 689 20.07 -17.54 -16.18
N SER A 690 19.95 -17.90 -14.90
CA SER A 690 18.94 -17.34 -14.00
C SER A 690 19.60 -16.66 -12.83
N ALA A 691 19.16 -15.45 -12.51
CA ALA A 691 19.62 -14.69 -11.36
C ALA A 691 18.44 -13.96 -10.71
N ALA A 692 18.48 -13.78 -9.38
CA ALA A 692 17.44 -13.06 -8.65
C ALA A 692 18.05 -11.84 -7.95
N LEU A 693 17.29 -10.74 -7.95
CA LEU A 693 17.59 -9.54 -7.18
C LEU A 693 17.04 -9.68 -5.76
N ASP A 694 17.67 -9.02 -4.79
CA ASP A 694 17.24 -9.10 -3.39
C ASP A 694 15.83 -8.49 -3.17
N ALA A 695 15.19 -8.88 -2.07
CA ALA A 695 13.81 -8.50 -1.78
C ALA A 695 13.63 -7.00 -1.48
N GLU A 696 14.67 -6.32 -0.97
CA GLU A 696 14.59 -4.90 -0.66
C GLU A 696 14.60 -4.07 -1.94
N THR A 697 15.57 -4.32 -2.82
CA THR A 697 15.69 -3.64 -4.11
C THR A 697 14.48 -3.95 -4.98
N THR A 698 14.03 -5.21 -5.02
CA THR A 698 12.80 -5.59 -5.75
C THR A 698 11.59 -4.77 -5.29
N ARG A 699 11.40 -4.59 -3.98
CA ARG A 699 10.27 -3.80 -3.45
C ARG A 699 10.31 -2.34 -3.90
N LEU A 700 11.50 -1.73 -3.90
CA LEU A 700 11.67 -0.35 -4.37
C LEU A 700 11.32 -0.22 -5.85
N LEU A 701 11.75 -1.18 -6.68
CA LEU A 701 11.46 -1.23 -8.12
C LEU A 701 9.97 -1.44 -8.45
N LEU A 702 9.20 -2.04 -7.54
CA LEU A 702 7.77 -2.28 -7.73
C LEU A 702 6.87 -1.18 -7.16
N GLY A 703 7.40 -0.26 -6.36
CA GLY A 703 6.61 0.79 -5.71
C GLY A 703 7.26 2.17 -5.78
N ALA A 704 8.28 2.41 -4.96
CA ALA A 704 8.87 3.74 -4.77
C ALA A 704 9.48 4.31 -6.05
N VAL A 705 10.18 3.50 -6.85
CA VAL A 705 10.83 3.95 -8.09
C VAL A 705 9.81 4.30 -9.20
N PRO A 706 8.85 3.41 -9.55
CA PRO A 706 7.72 3.76 -10.41
C PRO A 706 7.02 5.06 -10.00
N THR A 707 6.79 5.24 -8.70
CA THR A 707 6.10 6.42 -8.15
C THR A 707 6.93 7.69 -8.33
N ALA A 708 8.23 7.64 -7.98
CA ALA A 708 9.15 8.77 -8.09
C ALA A 708 9.31 9.28 -9.52
N PHE A 709 9.20 8.40 -10.52
CA PHE A 709 9.33 8.74 -11.94
C PHE A 709 8.00 8.77 -12.70
N HIS A 710 6.86 8.57 -12.04
CA HIS A 710 5.55 8.47 -12.69
C HIS A 710 5.55 7.49 -13.89
N ALA A 711 6.20 6.33 -13.73
CA ALA A 711 6.42 5.32 -14.76
C ALA A 711 6.01 3.93 -14.28
N GLY A 712 5.76 2.98 -15.19
CA GLY A 712 5.51 1.58 -14.83
C GLY A 712 6.79 0.79 -14.54
N PRO A 713 6.74 -0.31 -13.77
CA PRO A 713 7.92 -1.15 -13.52
C PRO A 713 8.61 -1.62 -14.81
N GLN A 714 7.85 -2.00 -15.84
CA GLN A 714 8.41 -2.41 -17.14
C GLN A 714 9.26 -1.32 -17.79
N GLU A 715 8.82 -0.05 -17.77
CA GLU A 715 9.58 1.08 -18.33
C GLU A 715 10.93 1.22 -17.59
N ILE A 716 10.93 1.14 -16.26
CA ILE A 716 12.16 1.23 -15.45
C ILE A 716 13.11 0.07 -15.75
N LEU A 717 12.60 -1.16 -15.81
CA LEU A 717 13.40 -2.35 -16.12
C LEU A 717 14.01 -2.28 -17.54
N LEU A 718 13.25 -1.77 -18.51
CA LEU A 718 13.68 -1.57 -19.89
C LEU A 718 14.78 -0.50 -19.99
N ILE A 719 14.62 0.64 -19.30
CA ILE A 719 15.64 1.69 -19.26
C ILE A 719 16.94 1.15 -18.63
N ALA A 720 16.84 0.41 -17.53
CA ALA A 720 17.99 -0.22 -16.90
C ALA A 720 18.69 -1.23 -17.83
N LEU A 721 17.93 -1.99 -18.64
CA LEU A 721 18.49 -2.90 -19.63
C LEU A 721 19.20 -2.13 -20.74
N GLY A 722 18.60 -1.05 -21.24
CA GLY A 722 19.24 -0.16 -22.20
C GLY A 722 20.58 0.38 -21.70
N LEU A 723 20.63 0.85 -20.44
CA LEU A 723 21.87 1.34 -19.81
C LEU A 723 22.94 0.25 -19.74
N ALA A 724 22.56 -0.96 -19.33
CA ALA A 724 23.49 -2.09 -19.25
C ALA A 724 24.04 -2.50 -20.62
N LEU A 725 23.19 -2.48 -21.67
CA LEU A 725 23.59 -2.78 -23.05
C LEU A 725 24.49 -1.70 -23.64
N ALA A 726 24.21 -0.43 -23.35
CA ALA A 726 25.04 0.69 -23.77
C ALA A 726 26.45 0.60 -23.18
N GLU A 727 26.54 0.33 -21.86
CA GLU A 727 27.83 0.12 -21.18
C GLU A 727 28.56 -1.12 -21.70
N PHE A 728 27.85 -2.23 -21.94
CA PHE A 728 28.45 -3.47 -22.41
C PHE A 728 29.02 -3.36 -23.83
N SER A 729 28.31 -2.66 -24.72
CA SER A 729 28.68 -2.55 -26.14
C SER A 729 29.53 -1.33 -26.48
N GLY A 730 29.55 -0.32 -25.62
CA GLY A 730 30.16 0.99 -25.90
C GLY A 730 29.39 1.82 -26.94
N THR A 731 28.13 1.47 -27.21
CA THR A 731 27.25 2.21 -28.14
C THR A 731 26.13 2.92 -27.37
N ALA A 732 25.82 4.15 -27.74
CA ALA A 732 24.81 4.94 -27.04
C ALA A 732 23.37 4.68 -27.51
N GLN A 733 23.19 4.30 -28.78
CA GLN A 733 21.88 4.06 -29.37
C GLN A 733 21.57 2.55 -29.36
N ILE A 734 20.59 2.15 -28.56
CA ILE A 734 20.22 0.75 -28.33
C ILE A 734 18.81 0.50 -28.85
N ALA A 735 18.63 -0.59 -29.61
CA ALA A 735 17.33 -1.09 -30.01
C ALA A 735 17.02 -2.43 -29.31
N ILE A 736 15.81 -2.52 -28.75
CA ILE A 736 15.32 -3.68 -27.99
C ILE A 736 13.93 -4.01 -28.52
N ASP A 737 13.68 -5.27 -28.85
CA ASP A 737 12.32 -5.76 -29.15
C ASP A 737 11.61 -6.04 -27.83
N VAL A 738 10.49 -5.35 -27.58
CA VAL A 738 9.76 -5.43 -26.33
C VAL A 738 8.50 -6.26 -26.52
N GLU A 739 8.32 -7.25 -25.65
CA GLU A 739 7.10 -8.05 -25.59
C GLU A 739 6.09 -7.41 -24.63
N GLY A 740 4.84 -7.26 -25.11
CA GLY A 740 3.68 -6.85 -24.33
C GLY A 740 2.60 -7.93 -24.31
N HIS A 741 1.62 -7.82 -23.40
CA HIS A 741 0.55 -8.81 -23.25
C HIS A 741 -0.48 -8.80 -24.40
N GLY A 742 -0.56 -7.70 -25.16
CA GLY A 742 -1.33 -7.55 -26.39
C GLY A 742 -2.87 -7.65 -26.28
N ARG A 743 -3.41 -7.43 -25.09
CA ARG A 743 -4.87 -7.37 -24.85
C ARG A 743 -5.31 -5.90 -24.75
N HIS A 744 -5.64 -5.29 -25.89
CA HIS A 744 -6.03 -3.87 -25.97
C HIS A 744 -7.54 -3.72 -26.12
N GLU A 745 -8.27 -3.68 -25.00
CA GLU A 745 -9.73 -3.56 -24.99
C GLU A 745 -10.23 -2.18 -25.44
N GLU A 746 -9.37 -1.14 -25.36
CA GLU A 746 -9.69 0.23 -25.82
C GLU A 746 -9.94 0.38 -27.33
N LEU A 747 -9.56 -0.60 -28.16
CA LEU A 747 -9.81 -0.57 -29.62
C LEU A 747 -11.30 -0.48 -30.00
N GLY A 748 -12.19 -0.90 -29.11
CA GLY A 748 -13.64 -0.82 -29.32
C GLY A 748 -14.16 0.62 -29.48
N GLU A 749 -13.47 1.61 -28.92
CA GLU A 749 -13.86 3.03 -28.99
C GLU A 749 -13.26 3.75 -30.21
N LEU A 750 -12.05 3.33 -30.63
CA LEU A 750 -11.26 3.99 -31.68
C LEU A 750 -11.67 3.59 -33.10
N SER A 751 -12.35 2.46 -33.27
CA SER A 751 -12.68 1.91 -34.60
C SER A 751 -13.88 2.58 -35.30
N GLY A 752 -14.59 3.52 -34.65
CA GLY A 752 -15.71 4.26 -35.24
C GLY A 752 -16.94 3.40 -35.63
N ALA A 753 -16.84 2.08 -35.48
CA ALA A 753 -17.89 1.11 -35.76
C ALA A 753 -18.69 0.84 -34.48
N GLY A 754 -19.65 1.71 -34.17
CA GLY A 754 -20.70 1.47 -33.16
C GLY A 754 -20.26 0.72 -31.91
N ALA A 755 -19.38 1.32 -31.10
CA ALA A 755 -19.02 0.95 -29.72
C ALA A 755 -19.36 -0.50 -29.29
N ARG A 756 -18.72 -1.50 -29.90
CA ARG A 756 -18.75 -2.86 -29.37
C ARG A 756 -17.83 -2.93 -28.15
N SER A 757 -18.37 -3.36 -27.02
CA SER A 757 -17.55 -3.61 -25.83
C SER A 757 -16.65 -4.81 -26.09
N ILE A 758 -15.34 -4.58 -26.19
CA ILE A 758 -14.33 -5.65 -26.26
C ILE A 758 -14.05 -6.14 -24.83
N ASP A 759 -14.03 -7.46 -24.63
CA ASP A 759 -13.72 -8.10 -23.36
C ASP A 759 -12.86 -9.35 -23.60
N LEU A 760 -11.56 -9.21 -23.35
CA LEU A 760 -10.54 -10.25 -23.52
C LEU A 760 -10.13 -10.88 -22.19
N SER A 761 -10.79 -10.51 -21.09
CA SER A 761 -10.41 -10.84 -19.72
C SER A 761 -10.40 -12.35 -19.42
N ARG A 762 -11.17 -13.15 -20.17
CA ARG A 762 -11.25 -14.61 -20.06
C ARG A 762 -10.91 -15.34 -21.36
N THR A 763 -10.36 -14.64 -22.35
CA THR A 763 -10.09 -15.23 -23.66
C THR A 763 -8.71 -15.88 -23.67
N VAL A 764 -8.69 -17.19 -23.93
CA VAL A 764 -7.48 -17.99 -24.11
C VAL A 764 -7.02 -17.94 -25.56
N GLY A 765 -5.74 -17.65 -25.77
CA GLY A 765 -5.11 -17.54 -27.08
C GLY A 765 -3.75 -16.85 -26.98
N TRP A 766 -3.09 -16.63 -28.13
CA TRP A 766 -1.78 -15.97 -28.16
C TRP A 766 -1.91 -14.50 -28.53
N PHE A 767 -1.92 -13.64 -27.52
CA PHE A 767 -2.15 -12.19 -27.70
C PHE A 767 -0.88 -11.37 -27.81
N THR A 768 0.28 -11.91 -27.44
CA THR A 768 1.56 -11.18 -27.32
C THR A 768 1.78 -10.18 -28.44
N THR A 769 2.07 -8.93 -28.08
CA THR A 769 2.54 -7.89 -29.00
C THR A 769 4.05 -7.80 -28.95
N LYS A 770 4.67 -7.59 -30.11
CA LYS A 770 6.10 -7.29 -30.26
C LYS A 770 6.28 -5.96 -30.94
N TYR A 771 7.21 -5.14 -30.45
CA TYR A 771 7.53 -3.85 -31.02
C TYR A 771 8.93 -3.37 -30.61
N PRO A 772 9.66 -2.71 -31.52
CA PRO A 772 10.99 -2.20 -31.21
C PRO A 772 10.91 -0.92 -30.37
N VAL A 773 11.80 -0.81 -29.38
CA VAL A 773 12.07 0.41 -28.62
C VAL A 773 13.51 0.82 -28.88
N SER A 774 13.71 2.06 -29.33
CA SER A 774 15.02 2.68 -29.48
C SER A 774 15.28 3.68 -28.36
N LEU A 775 16.40 3.53 -27.65
CA LEU A 775 16.84 4.46 -26.61
C LEU A 775 18.20 5.03 -26.97
N ASP A 776 18.33 6.35 -26.88
CA ASP A 776 19.59 7.09 -26.89
C ASP A 776 20.00 7.38 -25.44
N LEU A 777 21.14 6.81 -25.05
CA LEU A 777 21.66 6.80 -23.68
C LEU A 777 23.08 7.41 -23.60
N ASP A 778 23.44 8.30 -24.53
CA ASP A 778 24.76 8.94 -24.56
C ASP A 778 25.03 9.83 -23.33
N GLY A 779 26.31 10.00 -23.00
CA GLY A 779 26.77 11.04 -22.08
C GLY A 779 26.68 10.72 -20.58
N LEU A 780 26.39 9.48 -20.19
CA LEU A 780 26.37 9.05 -18.78
C LEU A 780 27.56 8.14 -18.43
N ALA A 781 28.36 8.53 -17.44
CA ALA A 781 29.42 7.66 -16.93
C ALA A 781 28.84 6.55 -16.04
N TRP A 782 29.30 5.30 -16.22
CA TRP A 782 28.81 4.16 -15.43
C TRP A 782 28.97 4.35 -13.91
N SER A 783 30.00 5.08 -13.47
CA SER A 783 30.18 5.43 -12.06
C SER A 783 28.98 6.21 -11.48
N SER A 784 28.36 7.07 -12.28
CA SER A 784 27.18 7.84 -11.86
C SER A 784 25.90 7.00 -11.87
N VAL A 785 25.83 5.97 -12.72
CA VAL A 785 24.76 4.96 -12.67
C VAL A 785 24.83 4.20 -11.36
N VAL A 786 26.00 3.64 -11.01
CA VAL A 786 26.17 2.84 -9.80
C VAL A 786 25.97 3.67 -8.51
N ALA A 787 26.41 4.93 -8.52
CA ALA A 787 26.27 5.82 -7.36
C ALA A 787 24.84 6.35 -7.16
N GLY A 788 23.99 6.34 -8.19
CA GLY A 788 22.66 6.95 -8.13
C GLY A 788 22.67 8.49 -8.22
N ASP A 789 23.65 9.07 -8.93
CA ASP A 789 23.83 10.52 -9.01
C ASP A 789 22.68 11.24 -9.72
N ALA A 790 22.60 12.58 -9.58
CA ALA A 790 21.60 13.40 -10.26
C ALA A 790 21.58 13.25 -11.79
N ALA A 791 22.74 12.95 -12.40
CA ALA A 791 22.83 12.71 -13.85
C ALA A 791 22.05 11.45 -14.28
N LEU A 792 21.98 10.42 -13.43
CA LEU A 792 21.17 9.23 -13.68
C LEU A 792 19.68 9.59 -13.70
N GLY A 793 19.22 10.43 -12.76
CA GLY A 793 17.84 10.91 -12.74
C GLY A 793 17.42 11.62 -14.02
N ALA A 794 18.27 12.50 -14.55
CA ALA A 794 18.02 13.18 -15.83
C ALA A 794 17.96 12.19 -17.00
N MET A 795 18.85 11.19 -17.02
CA MET A 795 18.85 10.15 -18.06
C MET A 795 17.59 9.28 -18.02
N ILE A 796 17.12 8.88 -16.83
CA ILE A 796 15.89 8.09 -16.68
C ILE A 796 14.69 8.90 -17.21
N LYS A 797 14.57 10.17 -16.84
CA LYS A 797 13.50 11.05 -17.35
C LYS A 797 13.55 11.16 -18.88
N ALA A 798 14.74 11.36 -19.45
CA ALA A 798 14.91 11.43 -20.90
C ALA A 798 14.54 10.11 -21.61
N ALA A 799 15.02 8.97 -21.10
CA ALA A 799 14.72 7.66 -21.66
C ALA A 799 13.23 7.29 -21.53
N LYS A 800 12.57 7.68 -20.43
CA LYS A 800 11.12 7.57 -20.26
C LYS A 800 10.36 8.36 -21.33
N GLU A 801 10.74 9.61 -21.58
CA GLU A 801 10.09 10.42 -22.62
C GLU A 801 10.34 9.87 -24.03
N GLN A 802 11.52 9.30 -24.29
CA GLN A 802 11.79 8.60 -25.54
C GLN A 802 10.86 7.38 -25.71
N ALA A 803 10.70 6.57 -24.67
CA ALA A 803 9.81 5.41 -24.69
C ALA A 803 8.33 5.81 -24.90
N ARG A 804 7.87 6.89 -24.25
CA ARG A 804 6.49 7.39 -24.36
C ARG A 804 6.20 8.17 -25.65
N ALA A 805 7.22 8.66 -26.33
CA ALA A 805 7.08 9.30 -27.64
C ALA A 805 6.82 8.28 -28.76
N LEU A 806 7.08 6.99 -28.50
CA LEU A 806 6.80 5.92 -29.46
C LEU A 806 5.29 5.77 -29.70
N PRO A 807 4.88 5.34 -30.91
CA PRO A 807 3.48 4.98 -31.15
C PRO A 807 3.06 3.80 -30.28
N ASP A 808 1.75 3.53 -30.22
CA ASP A 808 1.23 2.34 -29.54
C ASP A 808 1.86 1.08 -30.15
N GLY A 809 2.52 0.27 -29.32
CA GLY A 809 3.27 -0.91 -29.73
C GLY A 809 2.45 -1.93 -30.53
N LEU A 810 1.13 -2.01 -30.33
CA LEU A 810 0.27 -2.88 -31.15
C LEU A 810 0.36 -2.55 -32.64
N THR A 811 0.48 -1.26 -32.97
CA THR A 811 0.45 -0.78 -34.36
C THR A 811 1.66 -1.22 -35.17
N TYR A 812 2.80 -1.49 -34.53
CA TYR A 812 3.99 -2.01 -35.20
C TYR A 812 3.69 -3.34 -35.90
N GLY A 813 3.19 -4.32 -35.13
CA GLY A 813 2.84 -5.64 -35.67
C GLY A 813 1.72 -5.57 -36.71
N LEU A 814 0.73 -4.68 -36.52
CA LEU A 814 -0.34 -4.49 -37.51
C LEU A 814 0.18 -3.96 -38.85
N LEU A 815 1.10 -3.00 -38.81
CA LEU A 815 1.71 -2.40 -40.00
C LEU A 815 2.68 -3.36 -40.69
N ARG A 816 3.51 -4.08 -39.91
CA ARG A 816 4.49 -5.03 -40.46
C ARG A 816 3.85 -6.25 -41.11
N TYR A 817 2.88 -6.86 -40.43
CA TYR A 817 2.38 -8.19 -40.82
C TYR A 817 1.03 -8.18 -41.52
N LEU A 818 0.15 -7.22 -41.20
CA LEU A 818 -1.23 -7.22 -41.70
C LEU A 818 -1.50 -6.13 -42.75
N HIS A 819 -0.65 -5.11 -42.86
CA HIS A 819 -0.86 -4.01 -43.80
C HIS A 819 -0.09 -4.24 -45.12
N PRO A 820 -0.78 -4.39 -46.27
CA PRO A 820 -0.14 -4.83 -47.51
C PRO A 820 0.73 -3.77 -48.21
N ALA A 821 0.63 -2.50 -47.82
CA ALA A 821 1.29 -1.38 -48.53
C ALA A 821 2.34 -0.64 -47.69
N VAL A 822 2.62 -1.07 -46.46
CA VAL A 822 3.63 -0.47 -45.59
C VAL A 822 4.78 -1.46 -45.44
N GLU A 823 5.97 -1.07 -45.91
CA GLU A 823 7.19 -1.84 -45.70
C GLU A 823 7.93 -1.29 -44.48
N LEU A 824 8.12 -2.15 -43.47
CA LEU A 824 9.00 -1.92 -42.32
C LEU A 824 10.26 -2.78 -42.46
N ALA A 825 11.26 -2.55 -41.60
CA ALA A 825 12.52 -3.30 -41.65
C ALA A 825 12.25 -4.81 -41.56
N ALA A 826 13.02 -5.59 -42.34
CA ALA A 826 12.84 -7.04 -42.46
C ALA A 826 13.31 -7.84 -41.24
N SER A 827 14.09 -7.24 -40.34
CA SER A 827 14.67 -7.89 -39.17
C SER A 827 14.33 -7.16 -37.89
N ASP A 828 13.91 -7.91 -36.87
CA ASP A 828 13.72 -7.41 -35.51
C ASP A 828 15.06 -7.00 -34.85
N PRO A 829 15.02 -6.12 -33.83
CA PRO A 829 16.18 -5.87 -32.97
C PRO A 829 16.79 -7.17 -32.44
N SER A 830 18.12 -7.22 -32.30
CA SER A 830 18.83 -8.44 -31.90
C SER A 830 18.69 -8.83 -30.42
N ILE A 831 17.87 -8.10 -29.65
CA ILE A 831 17.72 -8.28 -28.21
C ILE A 831 16.25 -8.18 -27.87
N ALA A 832 15.69 -9.18 -27.20
CA ALA A 832 14.32 -9.15 -26.70
C ALA A 832 14.24 -8.95 -25.20
N PHE A 833 13.22 -8.21 -24.77
CA PHE A 833 12.90 -7.97 -23.37
C PHE A 833 11.42 -8.24 -23.10
N ASN A 834 11.14 -9.04 -22.07
CA ASN A 834 9.79 -9.36 -21.64
C ASN A 834 9.69 -9.23 -20.12
N TYR A 835 8.63 -8.57 -19.65
CA TYR A 835 8.29 -8.49 -18.23
C TYR A 835 6.94 -9.18 -17.97
N LEU A 836 6.97 -10.31 -17.27
CA LEU A 836 5.82 -11.19 -17.03
C LEU A 836 4.95 -10.75 -15.84
N GLY A 837 5.29 -9.62 -15.22
CA GLY A 837 4.61 -9.09 -14.03
C GLY A 837 4.83 -9.95 -12.79
N ARG A 838 3.92 -9.80 -11.82
CA ARG A 838 3.91 -10.60 -10.60
C ARG A 838 3.13 -11.91 -10.77
N VAL A 839 3.72 -13.00 -10.29
CA VAL A 839 3.07 -14.31 -10.17
C VAL A 839 2.99 -14.68 -8.69
N SER A 840 1.80 -14.49 -8.10
CA SER A 840 1.50 -14.98 -6.75
C SER A 840 0.96 -16.40 -6.84
N GLY A 841 1.54 -17.32 -6.06
CA GLY A 841 0.96 -18.64 -5.87
C GLY A 841 -0.40 -18.48 -5.19
N LEU A 842 -1.48 -18.87 -5.86
CA LEU A 842 -2.81 -18.93 -5.24
C LEU A 842 -2.73 -19.85 -4.02
N THR A 843 -2.68 -19.29 -2.83
CA THR A 843 -2.71 -20.04 -1.58
C THR A 843 -4.16 -20.45 -1.29
N GLY A 844 -4.45 -21.75 -1.40
CA GLY A 844 -5.82 -22.27 -1.20
C GLY A 844 -5.93 -23.78 -1.40
N ALA A 845 -7.07 -24.37 -1.03
CA ALA A 845 -7.31 -25.83 -1.06
C ALA A 845 -7.54 -26.43 -2.48
N GLY A 846 -7.16 -25.72 -3.55
CA GLY A 846 -7.40 -26.09 -4.95
C GLY A 846 -6.13 -26.47 -5.73
N TRP A 847 -6.22 -26.48 -7.06
CA TRP A 847 -5.08 -26.63 -7.99
C TRP A 847 -4.14 -25.43 -7.87
N GLN A 848 -2.83 -25.70 -7.76
CA GLN A 848 -1.79 -24.68 -7.59
C GLN A 848 -0.67 -24.84 -8.60
N LEU A 849 -0.01 -23.74 -8.96
CA LEU A 849 1.20 -23.79 -9.79
C LEU A 849 2.37 -24.32 -8.95
N CYS A 850 3.10 -25.32 -9.43
CA CYS A 850 4.24 -25.85 -8.68
C CYS A 850 5.41 -24.84 -8.68
N PRO A 851 6.08 -24.60 -7.53
CA PRO A 851 7.30 -23.77 -7.49
C PRO A 851 8.44 -24.33 -8.37
N GLU A 852 8.48 -25.65 -8.55
CA GLU A 852 9.42 -26.36 -9.44
C GLU A 852 9.01 -26.31 -10.93
N SER A 853 7.89 -25.66 -11.28
CA SER A 853 7.41 -25.58 -12.67
C SER A 853 8.43 -24.91 -13.58
N THR A 854 9.19 -23.93 -13.08
CA THR A 854 10.17 -23.16 -13.88
C THR A 854 11.40 -24.00 -14.24
N SER A 855 11.87 -24.88 -13.35
CA SER A 855 13.01 -25.77 -13.63
C SER A 855 12.61 -26.95 -14.52
N LEU A 856 11.40 -27.50 -14.33
CA LEU A 856 10.85 -28.58 -15.14
C LEU A 856 10.41 -28.13 -16.54
N SER A 857 9.92 -26.89 -16.69
CA SER A 857 9.59 -26.30 -17.99
C SER A 857 10.81 -26.22 -18.91
N ARG A 858 12.03 -26.04 -18.38
CA ARG A 858 13.24 -25.92 -19.22
C ARG A 858 13.51 -27.15 -20.07
N ALA A 859 13.24 -28.34 -19.54
CA ALA A 859 13.40 -29.59 -20.31
C ALA A 859 12.41 -29.64 -21.49
N ALA A 860 11.18 -29.18 -21.29
CA ALA A 860 10.15 -29.11 -22.33
C ALA A 860 10.36 -27.94 -23.31
N SER A 861 11.08 -26.87 -22.91
CA SER A 861 11.39 -25.74 -23.79
C SER A 861 12.58 -26.00 -24.72
N ARG A 862 13.36 -27.07 -24.53
CA ARG A 862 14.49 -27.46 -25.41
C ARG A 862 13.96 -28.07 -26.71
N VAL A 863 13.63 -27.20 -27.65
CA VAL A 863 13.09 -27.54 -28.96
C VAL A 863 14.11 -27.25 -30.06
N PRO A 864 14.12 -27.99 -31.18
CA PRO A 864 15.02 -27.72 -32.31
C PRO A 864 14.65 -26.45 -33.10
N THR A 865 13.66 -25.68 -32.64
CA THR A 865 13.28 -24.39 -33.21
C THR A 865 14.42 -23.38 -33.01
N PRO A 866 14.81 -22.61 -34.06
CA PRO A 866 15.76 -21.51 -33.94
C PRO A 866 15.32 -20.50 -32.86
N LEU A 867 16.31 -19.85 -32.23
CA LEU A 867 16.03 -18.74 -31.33
C LEU A 867 15.40 -17.56 -32.08
N GLY A 868 14.43 -16.90 -31.46
CA GLY A 868 13.82 -15.68 -32.00
C GLY A 868 14.81 -14.51 -32.02
N HIS A 869 15.68 -14.44 -31.01
CA HIS A 869 16.70 -13.40 -30.90
C HIS A 869 18.05 -13.97 -30.42
N PRO A 870 19.17 -13.33 -30.78
CA PRO A 870 20.49 -13.67 -30.23
C PRO A 870 20.57 -13.59 -28.70
N LEU A 871 19.82 -12.68 -28.08
CA LEU A 871 19.76 -12.48 -26.62
C LEU A 871 18.34 -12.15 -26.19
N GLU A 872 17.83 -12.84 -25.18
CA GLU A 872 16.49 -12.66 -24.62
C GLU A 872 16.58 -12.53 -23.10
N LEU A 873 15.94 -11.52 -22.52
CA LEU A 873 15.75 -11.36 -21.07
C LEU A 873 14.26 -11.43 -20.72
N ASN A 874 13.88 -12.46 -19.97
CA ASN A 874 12.58 -12.56 -19.34
C ASN A 874 12.70 -12.19 -17.85
N ALA A 875 11.98 -11.16 -17.42
CA ALA A 875 11.92 -10.71 -16.04
C ALA A 875 10.56 -11.07 -15.42
N ILE A 876 10.57 -11.67 -14.24
CA ILE A 876 9.36 -12.12 -13.53
C ILE A 876 9.50 -11.86 -12.04
N VAL A 877 8.42 -11.41 -11.40
CA VAL A 877 8.39 -11.24 -9.94
C VAL A 877 7.78 -12.48 -9.31
N ILE A 878 8.56 -13.14 -8.44
CA ILE A 878 8.22 -14.38 -7.77
C ILE A 878 8.11 -14.12 -6.26
N GLU A 879 7.06 -14.65 -5.65
CA GLU A 879 6.86 -14.58 -4.21
C GLU A 879 7.46 -15.83 -3.53
N THR A 880 8.36 -15.62 -2.57
CA THR A 880 9.03 -16.68 -1.81
C THR A 880 8.84 -16.50 -0.30
N GLU A 881 9.15 -17.52 0.50
CA GLU A 881 9.10 -17.41 1.98
C GLU A 881 10.03 -16.30 2.53
N ALA A 882 11.08 -15.93 1.79
CA ALA A 882 12.02 -14.87 2.13
C ALA A 882 11.58 -13.48 1.66
N GLY A 883 10.47 -13.37 0.92
CA GLY A 883 9.95 -12.13 0.35
C GLY A 883 9.74 -12.19 -1.17
N VAL A 884 9.39 -11.04 -1.75
CA VAL A 884 9.16 -10.86 -3.19
C VAL A 884 10.49 -10.60 -3.90
N LEU A 885 10.85 -11.41 -4.90
CA LEU A 885 12.11 -11.34 -5.63
C LEU A 885 11.86 -11.12 -7.13
N LEU A 886 12.66 -10.25 -7.76
CA LEU A 886 12.71 -10.12 -9.22
C LEU A 886 13.69 -11.15 -9.78
N ASN A 887 13.19 -12.12 -10.54
CA ASN A 887 13.99 -13.12 -11.22
C ASN A 887 14.25 -12.72 -12.69
N ALA A 888 15.47 -12.94 -13.13
CA ALA A 888 16.02 -12.61 -14.44
C ALA A 888 16.40 -13.91 -15.15
N ASP A 889 15.70 -14.26 -16.23
CA ASP A 889 15.99 -15.46 -17.02
C ASP A 889 16.52 -15.04 -18.40
N TRP A 890 17.81 -15.27 -18.60
CA TRP A 890 18.53 -14.98 -19.84
C TRP A 890 18.60 -16.22 -20.72
N THR A 891 18.31 -16.06 -22.01
CA THR A 891 18.53 -17.05 -23.06
C THR A 891 19.36 -16.42 -24.17
N TRP A 892 20.37 -17.12 -24.70
CA TRP A 892 21.22 -16.56 -25.76
C TRP A 892 21.76 -17.59 -26.75
N ALA A 893 22.10 -17.10 -27.93
CA ALA A 893 22.82 -17.79 -28.99
C ALA A 893 24.29 -17.98 -28.60
N ARG A 894 24.74 -19.22 -28.46
CA ARG A 894 26.12 -19.54 -28.06
C ARG A 894 27.15 -19.25 -29.16
N SER A 895 26.69 -19.11 -30.41
CA SER A 895 27.52 -18.61 -31.52
C SER A 895 27.94 -17.16 -31.32
N THR A 896 27.17 -16.38 -30.55
CA THR A 896 27.24 -14.92 -30.48
C THR A 896 27.78 -14.44 -29.14
N LEU A 897 27.33 -15.01 -28.02
CA LEU A 897 27.76 -14.65 -26.68
C LEU A 897 28.17 -15.88 -25.86
N ASP A 898 29.15 -15.70 -24.97
CA ASP A 898 29.52 -16.69 -23.97
C ASP A 898 28.87 -16.44 -22.59
N GLN A 899 28.96 -17.43 -21.71
CA GLN A 899 28.42 -17.35 -20.35
C GLN A 899 28.98 -16.17 -19.54
N THR A 900 30.26 -15.83 -19.73
CA THR A 900 30.93 -14.75 -19.00
C THR A 900 30.36 -13.40 -19.41
N GLN A 901 30.13 -13.20 -20.71
CA GLN A 901 29.52 -12.00 -21.26
C GLN A 901 28.08 -11.80 -20.77
N VAL A 902 27.27 -12.86 -20.76
CA VAL A 902 25.88 -12.78 -20.26
C VAL A 902 25.84 -12.58 -18.75
N SER A 903 26.74 -13.21 -18.00
CA SER A 903 26.87 -12.96 -16.55
C SER A 903 27.25 -11.50 -16.27
N ARG A 904 28.14 -10.93 -17.08
CA ARG A 904 28.52 -9.51 -17.00
C ARG A 904 27.33 -8.59 -17.32
N LEU A 905 26.55 -8.90 -18.36
CA LEU A 905 25.32 -8.16 -18.68
C LEU A 905 24.33 -8.19 -17.52
N ASN A 906 24.13 -9.35 -16.89
CA ASN A 906 23.27 -9.47 -15.70
C ASN A 906 23.77 -8.61 -14.53
N GLU A 907 25.09 -8.61 -14.26
CA GLU A 907 25.68 -7.74 -13.24
C GLU A 907 25.43 -6.26 -13.53
N LEU A 908 25.64 -5.83 -14.78
CA LEU A 908 25.41 -4.44 -15.20
C LEU A 908 23.94 -4.05 -15.05
N TRP A 909 23.02 -4.94 -15.42
CA TRP A 909 21.59 -4.71 -15.27
C TRP A 909 21.19 -4.56 -13.79
N PHE A 910 21.66 -5.46 -12.92
CA PHE A 910 21.39 -5.38 -11.48
C PHE A 910 22.03 -4.14 -10.84
N GLN A 911 23.22 -3.74 -11.29
CA GLN A 911 23.87 -2.50 -10.85
C GLN A 911 23.06 -1.27 -11.26
N ALA A 912 22.57 -1.20 -12.50
CA ALA A 912 21.71 -0.11 -12.95
C ALA A 912 20.43 -0.03 -12.11
N LEU A 913 19.75 -1.16 -11.89
CA LEU A 913 18.55 -1.22 -11.05
C LEU A 913 18.82 -0.75 -9.61
N THR A 914 19.94 -1.19 -9.02
CA THR A 914 20.34 -0.79 -7.66
C THR A 914 20.68 0.70 -7.59
N GLY A 915 21.34 1.23 -8.63
CA GLY A 915 21.66 2.65 -8.78
C GLY A 915 20.41 3.53 -8.91
N ILE A 916 19.42 3.09 -9.67
CA ILE A 916 18.11 3.76 -9.76
C ILE A 916 17.43 3.79 -8.38
N CYS A 917 17.45 2.67 -7.65
CA CYS A 917 16.91 2.61 -6.28
C CYS A 917 17.68 3.53 -5.32
N ALA A 918 19.00 3.64 -5.45
CA ALA A 918 19.82 4.56 -4.65
C ALA A 918 19.44 6.02 -4.95
N HIS A 919 19.29 6.38 -6.22
CA HIS A 919 18.87 7.70 -6.64
C HIS A 919 17.55 8.12 -6.00
N VAL A 920 16.54 7.24 -6.04
CA VAL A 920 15.22 7.51 -5.43
C VAL A 920 15.30 7.59 -3.90
N ARG A 921 16.11 6.74 -3.25
CA ARG A 921 16.36 6.83 -1.80
C ARG A 921 16.98 8.16 -1.39
N SER A 922 17.77 8.79 -2.27
CA SER A 922 18.32 10.13 -2.05
C SER A 922 17.37 11.28 -2.43
N GLY A 923 16.07 11.00 -2.61
CA GLY A 923 15.06 12.00 -2.99
C GLY A 923 14.99 12.29 -4.50
N GLY A 924 15.60 11.45 -5.32
CA GLY A 924 15.57 11.56 -6.78
C GLY A 924 14.24 11.17 -7.40
N GLY A 925 13.94 11.74 -8.57
CA GLY A 925 12.67 11.56 -9.29
C GLY A 925 12.12 12.86 -9.87
N GLY A 926 10.80 12.95 -9.98
CA GLY A 926 10.05 14.13 -10.38
C GLY A 926 9.40 14.03 -11.76
N LEU A 927 8.62 15.06 -12.08
CA LEU A 927 7.77 15.11 -13.27
C LEU A 927 8.56 15.23 -14.58
N THR A 928 8.01 14.64 -15.63
CA THR A 928 8.43 14.78 -17.02
C THR A 928 7.32 15.43 -17.88
N PRO A 929 7.61 15.92 -19.10
CA PRO A 929 6.60 16.54 -19.97
C PRO A 929 5.34 15.68 -20.17
N SER A 930 5.49 14.36 -20.32
CA SER A 930 4.33 13.46 -20.43
C SER A 930 3.45 13.40 -19.17
N ASP A 931 3.99 13.70 -17.98
CA ASP A 931 3.22 13.64 -16.72
C ASP A 931 2.32 14.86 -16.51
N ILE A 932 2.67 15.99 -17.11
CA ILE A 932 1.97 17.27 -16.91
C ILE A 932 0.97 17.58 -18.03
N ALA A 933 0.90 16.75 -19.07
CA ALA A 933 -0.06 16.91 -20.17
C ALA A 933 -1.48 17.13 -19.61
N PRO A 934 -2.25 18.12 -20.11
CA PRO A 934 -2.04 18.89 -21.34
C PRO A 934 -1.16 20.15 -21.18
N ALA A 935 -0.50 20.38 -20.05
CA ALA A 935 0.45 21.48 -19.93
C ALA A 935 1.66 21.25 -20.86
N VAL A 936 2.17 22.31 -21.47
CA VAL A 936 3.27 22.23 -22.45
C VAL A 936 4.50 22.92 -21.87
N LEU A 937 5.39 22.14 -21.25
CA LEU A 937 6.70 22.60 -20.79
C LEU A 937 7.77 21.57 -21.18
N ASN A 938 8.99 22.05 -21.44
CA ASN A 938 10.14 21.16 -21.61
C ASN A 938 10.73 20.73 -20.25
N GLN A 939 11.54 19.67 -20.24
CA GLN A 939 12.12 19.13 -19.00
C GLN A 939 12.92 20.18 -18.20
N GLY A 940 13.66 21.05 -18.89
CA GLY A 940 14.45 22.10 -18.24
C GLY A 940 13.59 23.13 -17.50
N GLN A 941 12.43 23.50 -18.07
CA GLN A 941 11.45 24.39 -17.42
C GLN A 941 10.80 23.73 -16.20
N ILE A 942 10.49 22.43 -16.29
CA ILE A 942 9.94 21.66 -15.17
C ILE A 942 10.96 21.60 -14.03
N ASP A 943 12.20 21.22 -14.33
CA ASP A 943 13.27 21.12 -13.33
C ASP A 943 13.59 22.49 -12.70
N GLU A 944 13.53 23.60 -13.46
CA GLU A 944 13.69 24.95 -12.91
C GLU A 944 12.59 25.27 -11.90
N LEU A 945 11.33 24.97 -12.24
CA LEU A 945 10.21 25.15 -11.32
C LEU A 945 10.40 24.27 -10.07
N SER A 946 10.76 23.00 -10.23
CA SER A 946 10.89 22.05 -9.11
C SER A 946 12.00 22.44 -8.13
N ARG A 947 13.04 23.14 -8.59
CA ARG A 947 14.08 23.70 -7.69
C ARG A 947 13.59 24.89 -6.88
N GLN A 948 12.65 25.67 -7.42
CA GLN A 948 12.12 26.86 -6.76
C GLN A 948 10.96 26.52 -5.82
N TYR A 949 10.14 25.53 -6.18
CA TYR A 949 8.87 25.24 -5.52
C TYR A 949 8.58 23.74 -5.51
N HIS A 950 8.01 23.26 -4.41
CA HIS A 950 7.49 21.90 -4.33
C HIS A 950 6.04 21.85 -4.83
N PHE A 951 5.82 21.21 -5.97
CA PHE A 951 4.49 20.97 -6.54
C PHE A 951 4.26 19.49 -6.76
N THR A 952 3.00 19.07 -6.63
CA THR A 952 2.52 17.75 -7.06
C THR A 952 2.10 17.76 -8.51
N ASP A 953 1.76 18.93 -9.06
CA ASP A 953 1.18 18.99 -10.38
C ASP A 953 1.37 20.33 -11.11
N LEU A 954 1.33 20.28 -12.45
CA LEU A 954 1.37 21.43 -13.35
C LEU A 954 0.22 21.31 -14.36
N LEU A 955 -0.62 22.33 -14.42
CA LEU A 955 -1.79 22.37 -15.30
C LEU A 955 -1.74 23.62 -16.19
N PRO A 956 -2.28 23.58 -17.43
CA PRO A 956 -2.53 24.82 -18.16
C PRO A 956 -3.65 25.62 -17.49
N LEU A 957 -3.68 26.93 -17.73
CA LEU A 957 -4.81 27.75 -17.31
C LEU A 957 -6.02 27.49 -18.21
N THR A 958 -7.21 27.48 -17.60
CA THR A 958 -8.47 27.52 -18.37
C THR A 958 -8.57 28.85 -19.13
N PRO A 959 -9.34 28.92 -20.23
CA PRO A 959 -9.51 30.17 -20.99
C PRO A 959 -9.99 31.34 -20.12
N LEU A 960 -10.85 31.08 -19.12
CA LEU A 960 -11.29 32.11 -18.17
C LEU A 960 -10.15 32.55 -17.25
N GLN A 961 -9.36 31.61 -16.71
CA GLN A 961 -8.20 31.95 -15.88
C GLN A 961 -7.16 32.78 -16.65
N GLN A 962 -6.93 32.49 -17.93
CA GLN A 962 -6.04 33.29 -18.79
C GLN A 962 -6.53 34.73 -18.93
N GLY A 963 -7.84 34.92 -19.15
CA GLY A 963 -8.45 36.25 -19.21
C GLY A 963 -8.37 37.02 -17.90
N LEU A 964 -8.63 36.36 -16.77
CA LEU A 964 -8.51 36.94 -15.44
C LEU A 964 -7.07 37.37 -15.13
N LEU A 965 -6.11 36.49 -15.40
CA LEU A 965 -4.68 36.75 -15.19
C LEU A 965 -4.21 37.96 -16.01
N TYR A 966 -4.60 38.02 -17.29
CA TYR A 966 -4.33 39.18 -18.14
C TYR A 966 -4.91 40.49 -17.56
N HIS A 967 -6.14 40.47 -17.07
CA HIS A 967 -6.75 41.67 -16.49
C HIS A 967 -6.08 42.10 -15.18
N SER A 968 -5.78 41.17 -14.27
CA SER A 968 -5.09 41.47 -13.00
C SER A 968 -3.71 42.08 -13.26
N GLY A 969 -2.94 41.58 -14.24
CA GLY A 969 -1.64 42.14 -14.62
C GLY A 969 -1.69 43.55 -15.23
N THR A 970 -2.85 43.99 -15.76
CA THR A 970 -3.04 45.32 -16.36
C THR A 970 -3.61 46.37 -15.40
N ALA A 971 -4.12 45.97 -14.24
CA ALA A 971 -4.73 46.86 -13.26
C ALA A 971 -3.67 47.76 -12.60
N ARG A 972 -3.70 49.08 -12.90
CA ARG A 972 -2.83 50.07 -12.26
C ARG A 972 -3.50 50.61 -11.00
N GLY A 973 -3.07 50.10 -9.84
CA GLY A 973 -3.32 50.69 -8.53
C GLY A 973 -4.18 49.83 -7.60
N GLY A 974 -3.52 49.19 -6.62
CA GLY A 974 -4.02 48.82 -5.28
C GLY A 974 -5.21 47.85 -5.15
N ASP A 975 -6.28 48.04 -5.90
CA ASP A 975 -7.51 47.25 -5.82
C ASP A 975 -7.60 46.31 -7.04
N ASP A 976 -7.13 45.08 -6.87
CA ASP A 976 -7.45 44.01 -7.81
C ASP A 976 -8.97 43.77 -7.76
N VAL A 977 -9.65 44.05 -8.88
CA VAL A 977 -11.11 43.95 -9.01
C VAL A 977 -11.64 42.52 -8.85
N TYR A 978 -10.74 41.53 -8.87
CA TYR A 978 -11.04 40.12 -8.70
C TYR A 978 -10.69 39.58 -7.30
N ALA A 979 -10.23 40.44 -6.38
CA ALA A 979 -10.13 40.10 -4.96
C ALA A 979 -11.53 40.09 -4.32
N MET A 980 -12.08 38.89 -4.11
CA MET A 980 -13.38 38.66 -3.49
C MET A 980 -13.22 38.40 -1.99
N GLN A 981 -14.20 38.84 -1.20
CA GLN A 981 -14.17 38.65 0.25
C GLN A 981 -15.55 38.31 0.79
N LEU A 982 -15.64 37.21 1.53
CA LEU A 982 -16.80 36.83 2.32
C LEU A 982 -16.51 37.15 3.79
N SER A 983 -17.48 37.78 4.45
CA SER A 983 -17.32 38.25 5.83
C SER A 983 -18.55 37.82 6.63
N LEU A 984 -18.35 36.86 7.54
CA LEU A 984 -19.39 36.25 8.37
C LEU A 984 -19.26 36.68 9.82
N VAL A 985 -20.39 36.95 10.48
CA VAL A 985 -20.46 37.10 11.94
C VAL A 985 -20.81 35.74 12.53
N LEU A 986 -19.99 35.28 13.47
CA LEU A 986 -20.18 34.03 14.19
C LEU A 986 -20.42 34.37 15.67
N ASP A 987 -21.61 34.05 16.17
CA ASP A 987 -21.98 34.21 17.57
C ASP A 987 -21.88 32.85 18.30
N GLY A 988 -21.38 32.87 19.53
CA GLY A 988 -21.25 31.70 20.41
C GLY A 988 -19.81 31.24 20.67
N GLN A 989 -19.67 30.13 21.40
CA GLN A 989 -18.37 29.50 21.65
C GLN A 989 -17.81 28.92 20.36
N LEU A 990 -16.60 29.35 19.99
CA LEU A 990 -15.89 28.95 18.79
C LEU A 990 -14.47 28.57 19.17
N ASP A 991 -14.03 27.38 18.77
CA ASP A 991 -12.63 26.97 18.80
C ASP A 991 -11.89 27.50 17.53
N PRO A 992 -10.97 28.48 17.66
CA PRO A 992 -10.21 29.02 16.53
C PRO A 992 -9.33 27.98 15.84
N GLN A 993 -8.79 27.02 16.60
CA GLN A 993 -7.89 26.01 16.11
C GLN A 993 -8.64 24.99 15.27
N GLN A 994 -9.82 24.57 15.72
CA GLN A 994 -10.69 23.67 14.96
C GLN A 994 -11.17 24.31 13.65
N LEU A 995 -11.48 25.62 13.63
CA LEU A 995 -11.85 26.32 12.39
C LEU A 995 -10.66 26.45 11.43
N ARG A 996 -9.46 26.71 11.93
CA ARG A 996 -8.23 26.70 11.14
C ARG A 996 -8.01 25.34 10.48
N ASP A 997 -8.15 24.27 11.25
CA ASP A 997 -7.90 22.90 10.77
C ASP A 997 -8.98 22.47 9.76
N ALA A 998 -10.22 22.93 9.93
CA ALA A 998 -11.29 22.75 8.94
C ALA A 998 -10.99 23.45 7.61
N VAL A 999 -10.53 24.72 7.65
CA VAL A 999 -10.11 25.44 6.43
C VAL A 999 -8.92 24.73 5.76
N LYS A 1000 -7.93 24.30 6.54
CA LYS A 1000 -6.79 23.54 6.02
C LYS A 1000 -7.26 22.25 5.34
N SER A 1001 -8.14 21.48 5.98
CA SER A 1001 -8.66 20.23 5.44
C SER A 1001 -9.40 20.41 4.10
N VAL A 1002 -10.08 21.53 3.91
CA VAL A 1002 -10.80 21.82 2.66
C VAL A 1002 -9.82 22.21 1.54
N VAL A 1003 -8.73 22.90 1.86
CA VAL A 1003 -7.69 23.21 0.87
C VAL A 1003 -6.78 22.01 0.56
N ASP A 1004 -6.50 21.15 1.54
CA ASP A 1004 -5.85 19.86 1.29
C ASP A 1004 -6.69 18.99 0.34
N ARG A 1005 -8.02 19.06 0.48
CA ARG A 1005 -9.01 18.40 -0.37
C ARG A 1005 -9.07 19.01 -1.79
N HIS A 1006 -8.90 20.32 -1.91
CA HIS A 1006 -8.98 21.08 -3.17
C HIS A 1006 -7.68 21.87 -3.39
N PRO A 1007 -6.56 21.21 -3.69
CA PRO A 1007 -5.23 21.86 -3.69
C PRO A 1007 -5.08 22.95 -4.76
N HIS A 1008 -5.93 22.94 -5.79
CA HIS A 1008 -6.01 24.00 -6.80
C HIS A 1008 -6.39 25.38 -6.24
N LEU A 1009 -7.01 25.45 -5.05
CA LEU A 1009 -7.28 26.72 -4.37
C LEU A 1009 -5.99 27.43 -3.93
N ALA A 1010 -4.93 26.67 -3.68
CA ALA A 1010 -3.61 27.18 -3.33
C ALA A 1010 -2.64 27.26 -4.52
N ALA A 1011 -3.14 27.13 -5.75
CA ALA A 1011 -2.32 27.17 -6.95
C ALA A 1011 -1.58 28.50 -7.13
N ARG A 1012 -0.39 28.43 -7.73
CA ARG A 1012 0.40 29.58 -8.17
C ARG A 1012 0.36 29.70 -9.69
N PHE A 1013 0.28 30.92 -10.21
CA PHE A 1013 0.09 31.18 -11.63
C PHE A 1013 1.34 31.83 -12.24
N TYR A 1014 1.87 31.24 -13.32
CA TYR A 1014 3.10 31.69 -13.96
C TYR A 1014 2.83 32.17 -15.39
N GLU A 1015 2.88 33.49 -15.58
CA GLU A 1015 2.74 34.16 -16.90
C GLU A 1015 3.97 34.02 -17.81
N ARG A 1016 5.13 33.64 -17.25
CA ARG A 1016 6.41 33.61 -17.99
C ARG A 1016 6.49 32.53 -19.08
N PHE A 1017 5.54 31.60 -19.09
CA PHE A 1017 5.47 30.50 -20.05
C PHE A 1017 4.37 30.77 -21.08
N ASP A 1018 4.52 30.20 -22.27
CA ASP A 1018 3.54 30.33 -23.36
C ASP A 1018 3.11 28.93 -23.85
N PRO A 1019 1.89 28.47 -23.52
CA PRO A 1019 0.87 29.14 -22.70
C PRO A 1019 1.22 29.18 -21.19
N PRO A 1020 0.61 30.08 -20.40
CA PRO A 1020 0.84 30.16 -18.96
C PRO A 1020 0.37 28.90 -18.23
N VAL A 1021 1.01 28.60 -17.10
CA VAL A 1021 0.73 27.39 -16.30
C VAL A 1021 0.38 27.74 -14.86
N GLN A 1022 -0.39 26.85 -14.23
CA GLN A 1022 -0.67 26.87 -12.80
C GLN A 1022 0.03 25.69 -12.12
N ALA A 1023 0.77 25.97 -11.05
CA ALA A 1023 1.42 24.95 -10.23
C ALA A 1023 0.61 24.65 -9.00
N ILE A 1024 0.31 23.37 -8.80
CA ILE A 1024 -0.45 22.87 -7.66
C ILE A 1024 0.56 22.46 -6.58
N PRO A 1025 0.59 23.15 -5.42
CA PRO A 1025 1.57 22.86 -4.38
C PRO A 1025 1.38 21.45 -3.82
N ALA A 1026 2.49 20.79 -3.48
CA ALA A 1026 2.43 19.50 -2.81
C ALA A 1026 1.85 19.60 -1.40
N ASP A 1027 2.25 20.65 -0.68
CA ASP A 1027 1.78 20.99 0.65
C ASP A 1027 1.01 22.31 0.57
N PRO A 1028 -0.29 22.29 0.22
CA PRO A 1028 -1.06 23.51 0.12
C PRO A 1028 -1.22 24.15 1.50
N VAL A 1029 -0.72 25.37 1.67
CA VAL A 1029 -0.85 26.15 2.91
C VAL A 1029 -1.76 27.34 2.69
N VAL A 1030 -2.83 27.42 3.47
CA VAL A 1030 -3.70 28.61 3.54
C VAL A 1030 -3.15 29.56 4.59
N PRO A 1031 -2.77 30.80 4.23
CA PRO A 1031 -2.46 31.81 5.21
C PRO A 1031 -3.65 32.04 6.15
N TRP A 1032 -3.42 31.82 7.45
CA TRP A 1032 -4.41 31.98 8.51
C TRP A 1032 -3.97 33.04 9.52
N GLN A 1033 -4.90 33.89 9.95
CA GLN A 1033 -4.68 34.85 11.02
C GLN A 1033 -5.78 34.76 12.08
N TYR A 1034 -5.39 34.77 13.36
CA TYR A 1034 -6.31 34.96 14.48
C TYR A 1034 -5.95 36.26 15.21
N LEU A 1035 -6.91 37.18 15.29
CA LEU A 1035 -6.73 38.51 15.87
C LEU A 1035 -7.75 38.73 16.99
N ALA A 1036 -7.29 39.08 18.18
CA ALA A 1036 -8.18 39.48 19.28
C ALA A 1036 -8.14 41.00 19.43
N LEU A 1037 -9.21 41.68 19.01
CA LEU A 1037 -9.31 43.14 19.16
C LEU A 1037 -9.67 43.51 20.61
N ASP A 1038 -9.20 44.67 21.07
CA ASP A 1038 -9.58 45.20 22.38
C ASP A 1038 -10.98 45.82 22.31
N PHE A 1039 -11.93 45.18 23.01
CA PHE A 1039 -13.34 45.61 23.03
C PHE A 1039 -13.56 46.91 23.81
N ASN A 1040 -12.55 47.41 24.52
CA ASN A 1040 -12.63 48.69 25.23
C ASN A 1040 -12.37 49.90 24.30
N GLY A 1041 -11.99 49.69 23.04
CA GLY A 1041 -11.80 50.74 22.02
C GLY A 1041 -13.08 51.10 21.25
N THR A 1042 -13.14 52.31 20.68
CA THR A 1042 -14.35 52.85 20.03
C THR A 1042 -14.51 52.55 18.53
N ASP A 1043 -13.59 51.85 17.86
CA ASP A 1043 -13.64 51.64 16.40
C ASP A 1043 -13.25 50.21 15.95
N ILE A 1044 -14.02 49.21 16.39
CA ILE A 1044 -13.84 47.81 15.98
C ILE A 1044 -14.12 47.65 14.46
N ASP A 1045 -15.14 48.35 13.95
CA ASP A 1045 -15.52 48.24 12.53
C ASP A 1045 -14.46 48.83 11.61
N GLY A 1046 -13.83 49.96 11.96
CA GLY A 1046 -12.71 50.52 11.22
C GLY A 1046 -11.50 49.59 11.17
N GLN A 1047 -11.14 48.96 12.29
CA GLN A 1047 -10.06 47.97 12.34
C GLN A 1047 -10.36 46.73 11.49
N VAL A 1048 -11.59 46.22 11.53
CA VAL A 1048 -12.03 45.11 10.67
C VAL A 1048 -11.93 45.50 9.19
N GLN A 1049 -12.26 46.75 8.82
CA GLN A 1049 -12.12 47.22 7.43
C GLN A 1049 -10.66 47.37 7.00
N GLU A 1050 -9.77 47.84 7.87
CA GLU A 1050 -8.33 47.90 7.59
C GLU A 1050 -7.74 46.50 7.36
N ILE A 1051 -8.07 45.54 8.22
CA ILE A 1051 -7.67 44.13 8.05
C ILE A 1051 -8.24 43.57 6.75
N SER A 1052 -9.51 43.85 6.46
CA SER A 1052 -10.19 43.40 5.24
C SER A 1052 -9.51 43.93 3.98
N ALA A 1053 -9.10 45.20 3.97
CA ALA A 1053 -8.37 45.82 2.86
C ALA A 1053 -6.97 45.23 2.69
N ALA A 1054 -6.24 45.00 3.79
CA ALA A 1054 -4.92 44.37 3.74
C ALA A 1054 -4.99 42.94 3.18
N GLU A 1055 -6.00 42.16 3.57
CA GLU A 1055 -6.23 40.82 3.03
C GLU A 1055 -6.56 40.83 1.53
N ARG A 1056 -7.34 41.81 1.03
CA ARG A 1056 -7.62 41.96 -0.41
C ARG A 1056 -6.38 42.26 -1.24
N VAL A 1057 -5.48 43.11 -0.74
CA VAL A 1057 -4.20 43.39 -1.41
C VAL A 1057 -3.31 42.14 -1.43
N ALA A 1058 -3.34 41.34 -0.37
CA ALA A 1058 -2.47 40.18 -0.23
C ALA A 1058 -2.77 39.03 -1.20
N VAL A 1059 -4.00 38.91 -1.73
CA VAL A 1059 -4.39 37.88 -2.72
C VAL A 1059 -4.10 38.26 -4.18
N GLY A 1060 -3.68 39.50 -4.46
CA GLY A 1060 -3.40 39.96 -5.83
C GLY A 1060 -2.04 39.52 -6.41
N ASP A 1061 -1.11 39.03 -5.59
CA ASP A 1061 0.18 38.48 -6.06
C ASP A 1061 0.03 36.98 -6.38
N LEU A 1062 -0.48 36.69 -7.58
CA LEU A 1062 -0.83 35.34 -8.03
C LEU A 1062 0.37 34.42 -8.28
N ALA A 1063 1.58 34.98 -8.41
CA ALA A 1063 2.80 34.23 -8.66
C ALA A 1063 3.48 33.76 -7.36
N ASN A 1064 3.49 34.61 -6.32
CA ASN A 1064 4.26 34.33 -5.10
C ASN A 1064 3.39 34.09 -3.86
N ARG A 1065 2.13 34.54 -3.86
CA ARG A 1065 1.21 34.40 -2.71
C ARG A 1065 0.05 33.47 -3.03
N CYS A 1066 -0.56 32.95 -1.97
CA CYS A 1066 -1.73 32.11 -2.08
C CYS A 1066 -2.95 32.96 -2.47
N ALA A 1067 -3.69 32.50 -3.49
CA ALA A 1067 -4.91 33.14 -3.97
C ALA A 1067 -6.12 32.97 -3.03
N ILE A 1068 -5.94 32.27 -1.90
CA ILE A 1068 -6.94 32.10 -0.83
C ILE A 1068 -6.30 32.40 0.54
N ARG A 1069 -7.02 33.13 1.39
CA ARG A 1069 -6.58 33.52 2.74
C ARG A 1069 -7.76 33.59 3.69
N ALA A 1070 -7.52 33.32 4.96
CA ALA A 1070 -8.55 33.36 6.00
C ALA A 1070 -8.09 34.12 7.25
N ALA A 1071 -8.97 34.94 7.80
CA ALA A 1071 -8.75 35.65 9.06
C ALA A 1071 -9.96 35.46 10.00
N LEU A 1072 -9.69 35.15 11.26
CA LEU A 1072 -10.68 35.08 12.32
C LEU A 1072 -10.38 36.18 13.34
N ILE A 1073 -11.32 37.11 13.49
CA ILE A 1073 -11.17 38.27 14.35
C ILE A 1073 -12.16 38.13 15.52
N ARG A 1074 -11.69 38.05 16.75
CA ARG A 1074 -12.56 38.13 17.93
C ARG A 1074 -12.95 39.60 18.13
N THR A 1075 -14.25 39.90 18.07
CA THR A 1075 -14.83 41.26 18.18
C THR A 1075 -15.70 41.46 19.43
N ALA A 1076 -16.03 40.39 20.16
CA ALA A 1076 -16.49 40.39 21.55
C ALA A 1076 -16.20 39.02 22.23
N ASP A 1077 -16.53 38.84 23.51
CA ASP A 1077 -16.25 37.58 24.26
C ASP A 1077 -16.74 36.30 23.57
N GLU A 1078 -17.94 36.34 22.97
CA GLU A 1078 -18.53 35.22 22.21
C GLU A 1078 -18.93 35.65 20.80
N ARG A 1079 -18.23 36.64 20.23
CA ARG A 1079 -18.51 37.12 18.87
C ARG A 1079 -17.23 37.21 18.04
N HIS A 1080 -17.27 36.57 16.89
CA HIS A 1080 -16.16 36.53 15.95
C HIS A 1080 -16.59 37.03 14.57
N ARG A 1081 -15.64 37.59 13.83
CA ARG A 1081 -15.75 37.89 12.42
C ARG A 1081 -14.82 36.95 11.66
N PHE A 1082 -15.39 36.06 10.85
CA PHE A 1082 -14.64 35.20 9.95
C PHE A 1082 -14.61 35.84 8.56
N ILE A 1083 -13.40 36.07 8.05
CA ILE A 1083 -13.14 36.70 6.77
C ILE A 1083 -12.41 35.70 5.89
N LEU A 1084 -13.03 35.33 4.78
CA LEU A 1084 -12.43 34.49 3.74
C LEU A 1084 -12.18 35.37 2.52
N THR A 1085 -10.92 35.51 2.13
CA THR A 1085 -10.49 36.35 1.00
C THR A 1085 -9.91 35.47 -0.09
N THR A 1086 -10.41 35.61 -1.32
CA THR A 1086 -10.05 34.77 -2.46
C THR A 1086 -9.89 35.59 -3.73
N HIS A 1087 -8.94 35.26 -4.59
CA HIS A 1087 -8.90 35.78 -5.94
C HIS A 1087 -9.85 34.98 -6.85
N HIS A 1088 -10.59 35.64 -7.74
CA HIS A 1088 -11.61 35.00 -8.58
C HIS A 1088 -11.02 33.94 -9.55
N ILE A 1089 -9.70 33.94 -9.76
CA ILE A 1089 -8.98 32.96 -10.59
C ILE A 1089 -9.03 31.52 -10.05
N VAL A 1090 -9.20 31.33 -8.74
CA VAL A 1090 -9.28 30.00 -8.09
C VAL A 1090 -10.70 29.63 -7.67
N LEU A 1091 -11.61 30.61 -7.55
CA LEU A 1091 -12.93 30.37 -6.98
C LEU A 1091 -13.98 31.29 -7.61
N ASP A 1092 -15.11 30.71 -8.01
CA ASP A 1092 -16.27 31.45 -8.50
C ASP A 1092 -17.38 31.57 -7.44
N GLY A 1093 -18.40 32.38 -7.75
CA GLY A 1093 -19.52 32.63 -6.83
C GLY A 1093 -20.40 31.42 -6.54
N TRP A 1094 -20.41 30.39 -7.39
CA TRP A 1094 -21.15 29.14 -7.17
C TRP A 1094 -20.38 28.14 -6.32
N SER A 1095 -19.05 28.19 -6.38
CA SER A 1095 -18.17 27.35 -5.55
C SER A 1095 -18.10 27.86 -4.10
N MET A 1096 -18.40 29.14 -3.85
CA MET A 1096 -18.38 29.74 -2.51
C MET A 1096 -19.32 29.03 -1.49
N PRO A 1097 -20.61 28.78 -1.78
CA PRO A 1097 -21.47 28.02 -0.89
C PRO A 1097 -20.98 26.58 -0.61
N ILE A 1098 -20.45 25.90 -1.64
CA ILE A 1098 -19.92 24.54 -1.53
C ILE A 1098 -18.71 24.53 -0.59
N LEU A 1099 -17.75 25.42 -0.82
CA LEU A 1099 -16.57 25.60 0.01
C LEU A 1099 -16.96 25.87 1.47
N MET A 1100 -17.98 26.70 1.69
CA MET A 1100 -18.44 27.00 3.05
C MET A 1100 -19.13 25.83 3.73
N GLN A 1101 -19.96 25.09 3.00
CA GLN A 1101 -20.56 23.87 3.51
C GLN A 1101 -19.50 22.86 3.92
N GLU A 1102 -18.44 22.69 3.12
CA GLU A 1102 -17.33 21.79 3.44
C GLU A 1102 -16.53 22.26 4.66
N ILE A 1103 -16.25 23.57 4.79
CA ILE A 1103 -15.54 24.12 5.96
C ILE A 1103 -16.34 23.87 7.25
N PHE A 1104 -17.64 24.15 7.27
CA PHE A 1104 -18.46 23.90 8.45
C PHE A 1104 -18.67 22.40 8.72
N ALA A 1105 -18.77 21.57 7.69
CA ALA A 1105 -18.78 20.12 7.83
C ALA A 1105 -17.50 19.63 8.52
N GLY A 1106 -16.33 20.08 8.04
CA GLY A 1106 -15.03 19.79 8.65
C GLY A 1106 -14.92 20.28 10.09
N TYR A 1107 -15.42 21.49 10.38
CA TYR A 1107 -15.46 22.06 11.73
C TYR A 1107 -16.25 21.18 12.70
N HIS A 1108 -17.39 20.62 12.27
CA HIS A 1108 -18.20 19.71 13.06
C HIS A 1108 -17.75 18.24 13.00
N GLY A 1109 -16.59 17.95 12.40
CA GLY A 1109 -16.06 16.59 12.29
C GLY A 1109 -16.84 15.68 11.33
N VAL A 1110 -17.65 16.25 10.43
CA VAL A 1110 -18.35 15.52 9.38
C VAL A 1110 -17.34 15.13 8.30
N ARG A 1111 -17.28 13.82 8.01
CA ARG A 1111 -16.38 13.30 6.97
C ARG A 1111 -16.99 13.52 5.59
N LEU A 1112 -16.23 14.16 4.69
CA LEU A 1112 -16.62 14.39 3.30
C LEU A 1112 -16.19 13.21 2.39
N PRO A 1113 -16.95 12.89 1.31
CA PRO A 1113 -16.53 11.92 0.28
C PRO A 1113 -15.27 12.43 -0.43
N PRO A 1114 -14.49 11.68 -1.23
CA PRO A 1114 -13.36 12.23 -2.02
C PRO A 1114 -13.76 13.42 -2.91
N ALA A 1115 -12.81 14.29 -3.27
CA ALA A 1115 -13.06 15.39 -4.21
C ALA A 1115 -12.77 14.94 -5.64
N ALA A 1116 -13.58 15.39 -6.59
CA ALA A 1116 -13.31 15.20 -8.01
C ALA A 1116 -12.01 15.93 -8.40
N SER A 1117 -11.24 15.33 -9.31
CA SER A 1117 -9.95 15.88 -9.72
C SER A 1117 -10.13 17.09 -10.65
N TYR A 1118 -9.62 18.24 -10.24
CA TYR A 1118 -9.59 19.45 -11.09
C TYR A 1118 -8.81 19.21 -12.40
N ARG A 1119 -7.77 18.36 -12.37
CA ARG A 1119 -7.04 17.92 -13.56
C ARG A 1119 -7.96 17.26 -14.59
N SER A 1120 -8.91 16.43 -14.17
CA SER A 1120 -9.86 15.78 -15.08
C SER A 1120 -10.71 16.79 -15.84
N PHE A 1121 -11.15 17.87 -15.17
CA PHE A 1121 -11.85 18.98 -15.83
C PHE A 1121 -10.96 19.73 -16.83
N VAL A 1122 -9.72 20.05 -16.46
CA VAL A 1122 -8.76 20.73 -17.35
C VAL A 1122 -8.40 19.87 -18.57
N THR A 1123 -8.17 18.56 -18.38
CA THR A 1123 -7.92 17.61 -19.47
C THR A 1123 -9.13 17.51 -20.40
N TRP A 1124 -10.34 17.31 -19.87
CA TRP A 1124 -11.57 17.29 -20.68
C TRP A 1124 -11.73 18.57 -21.51
N LEU A 1125 -11.42 19.73 -20.92
CA LEU A 1125 -11.51 21.02 -21.60
C LEU A 1125 -10.48 21.14 -22.73
N SER A 1126 -9.27 20.60 -22.53
CA SER A 1126 -8.20 20.61 -23.54
C SER A 1126 -8.49 19.72 -24.75
N GLU A 1127 -9.31 18.68 -24.57
CA GLU A 1127 -9.73 17.76 -25.64
C GLU A 1127 -10.89 18.30 -26.50
N ARG A 1128 -11.44 19.47 -26.18
CA ARG A 1128 -12.53 20.08 -26.98
C ARG A 1128 -12.01 20.60 -28.32
N ASP A 1129 -12.83 20.43 -29.36
CA ASP A 1129 -12.54 20.97 -30.69
C ASP A 1129 -12.67 22.51 -30.70
N GLN A 1130 -11.54 23.18 -30.50
CA GLN A 1130 -11.47 24.64 -30.51
C GLN A 1130 -11.76 25.23 -31.90
N VAL A 1131 -11.46 24.51 -32.99
CA VAL A 1131 -11.68 25.01 -34.36
C VAL A 1131 -13.16 25.04 -34.66
N ALA A 1132 -13.88 23.97 -34.32
CA ALA A 1132 -15.34 23.92 -34.42
C ALA A 1132 -16.00 24.99 -33.53
N ALA A 1133 -15.53 25.17 -32.29
CA ALA A 1133 -16.04 26.21 -31.39
C ALA A 1133 -15.83 27.63 -31.94
N GLN A 1134 -14.63 27.93 -32.46
CA GLN A 1134 -14.36 29.23 -33.10
C GLN A 1134 -15.25 29.47 -34.31
N HIS A 1135 -15.48 28.44 -35.14
CA HIS A 1135 -16.38 28.55 -36.28
C HIS A 1135 -17.83 28.86 -35.85
N ALA A 1136 -18.32 28.19 -34.81
CA ALA A 1136 -19.65 28.43 -34.24
C ALA A 1136 -19.80 29.86 -33.71
N TRP A 1137 -18.83 30.36 -32.92
CA TRP A 1137 -18.87 31.72 -32.39
C TRP A 1137 -18.72 32.80 -33.47
N ARG A 1138 -17.86 32.60 -34.47
CA ARG A 1138 -17.77 33.51 -35.63
C ARG A 1138 -19.10 33.62 -36.38
N LYS A 1139 -19.82 32.50 -36.51
CA LYS A 1139 -21.15 32.49 -37.13
C LYS A 1139 -22.19 33.19 -36.27
N ALA A 1140 -22.18 32.97 -34.95
CA ALA A 1140 -23.13 33.59 -34.01
C ALA A 1140 -22.93 35.10 -33.88
N MET A 1141 -21.68 35.58 -33.92
CA MET A 1141 -21.32 37.00 -33.80
C MET A 1141 -21.28 37.74 -35.15
N ALA A 1142 -21.69 37.09 -36.25
CA ALA A 1142 -21.67 37.71 -37.58
C ALA A 1142 -22.63 38.92 -37.62
N GLY A 1143 -22.10 40.11 -37.92
CA GLY A 1143 -22.85 41.38 -37.92
C GLY A 1143 -22.58 42.29 -36.72
N PHE A 1144 -21.85 41.82 -35.70
CA PHE A 1144 -21.36 42.66 -34.60
C PHE A 1144 -19.95 43.20 -34.91
N ASP A 1145 -19.89 44.39 -35.51
CA ASP A 1145 -18.62 45.05 -35.87
C ASP A 1145 -18.13 46.05 -34.80
N ALA A 1146 -18.94 46.34 -33.78
CA ALA A 1146 -18.62 47.26 -32.69
C ALA A 1146 -19.22 46.78 -31.34
N PRO A 1147 -18.58 47.09 -30.19
CA PRO A 1147 -19.09 46.71 -28.87
C PRO A 1147 -20.35 47.49 -28.48
N THR A 1148 -21.20 46.90 -27.64
CA THR A 1148 -22.39 47.57 -27.06
C THR A 1148 -21.94 48.53 -25.94
N LEU A 1149 -21.72 49.80 -26.28
CA LEU A 1149 -21.25 50.83 -25.35
C LEU A 1149 -22.42 51.54 -24.65
N VAL A 1150 -22.48 51.43 -23.32
CA VAL A 1150 -23.49 52.07 -22.45
C VAL A 1150 -23.11 53.48 -21.97
N GLY A 1151 -21.91 53.97 -22.34
CA GLY A 1151 -21.41 55.30 -22.01
C GLY A 1151 -20.49 55.87 -23.11
N PRO A 1152 -20.13 57.16 -23.06
CA PRO A 1152 -19.28 57.79 -24.07
C PRO A 1152 -17.86 57.22 -24.05
N SER A 1153 -17.28 57.01 -25.25
CA SER A 1153 -15.88 56.58 -25.43
C SER A 1153 -14.91 57.73 -25.12
N THR A 1154 -14.69 58.09 -23.86
CA THR A 1154 -13.68 59.10 -23.50
C THR A 1154 -12.34 58.47 -23.11
N PRO A 1155 -11.19 59.11 -23.42
CA PRO A 1155 -9.84 58.55 -23.20
C PRO A 1155 -9.29 58.73 -21.77
N GLU A 1156 -10.07 59.28 -20.83
CA GLU A 1156 -9.61 59.67 -19.49
C GLU A 1156 -9.69 58.52 -18.48
N GLY A 1157 -8.95 57.43 -18.74
CA GLY A 1157 -8.70 56.36 -17.78
C GLY A 1157 -9.93 55.54 -17.33
N PRO A 1158 -9.72 54.49 -16.51
CA PRO A 1158 -10.82 53.71 -15.96
C PRO A 1158 -11.68 54.56 -15.02
N GLY A 1159 -12.99 54.62 -15.27
CA GLY A 1159 -13.96 55.28 -14.39
C GLY A 1159 -14.04 54.60 -13.02
N HIS A 1160 -14.52 55.34 -12.01
CA HIS A 1160 -14.70 54.77 -10.66
C HIS A 1160 -15.88 53.78 -10.67
N ARG A 1161 -15.67 52.59 -10.13
CA ARG A 1161 -16.71 51.57 -10.00
C ARG A 1161 -17.66 51.93 -8.85
N GLY A 1162 -18.96 52.01 -9.14
CA GLY A 1162 -20.02 52.12 -8.14
C GLY A 1162 -20.85 50.83 -8.09
N VAL A 1163 -21.40 50.50 -6.92
CA VAL A 1163 -22.38 49.42 -6.77
C VAL A 1163 -23.65 50.03 -6.18
N GLU A 1164 -24.76 49.86 -6.88
CA GLU A 1164 -26.09 50.25 -6.43
C GLU A 1164 -26.93 48.99 -6.24
N LEU A 1165 -27.56 48.85 -5.07
CA LEU A 1165 -28.37 47.69 -4.71
C LEU A 1165 -29.84 48.10 -4.65
N PHE A 1166 -30.65 47.49 -5.51
CA PHE A 1166 -32.10 47.71 -5.56
C PHE A 1166 -32.83 46.43 -5.16
N GLN A 1167 -33.74 46.52 -4.20
CA GLN A 1167 -34.64 45.42 -3.83
C GLN A 1167 -35.96 45.56 -4.57
N LEU A 1168 -36.40 44.48 -5.23
CA LEU A 1168 -37.70 44.43 -5.89
C LEU A 1168 -38.80 44.10 -4.87
N PRO A 1169 -39.97 44.78 -4.91
CA PRO A 1169 -41.13 44.41 -4.13
C PRO A 1169 -41.55 42.95 -4.38
N GLU A 1170 -42.12 42.31 -3.34
CA GLU A 1170 -42.55 40.90 -3.38
C GLU A 1170 -43.49 40.60 -4.56
N GLU A 1171 -44.43 41.50 -4.83
CA GLU A 1171 -45.40 41.37 -5.94
C GLU A 1171 -44.71 41.29 -7.30
N ILE A 1172 -43.71 42.14 -7.55
CA ILE A 1172 -42.95 42.12 -8.81
C ILE A 1172 -42.12 40.84 -8.91
N THR A 1173 -41.46 40.44 -7.82
CA THR A 1173 -40.67 39.21 -7.77
C THR A 1173 -41.54 37.98 -8.08
N LYS A 1174 -42.75 37.93 -7.52
CA LYS A 1174 -43.71 36.86 -7.80
C LYS A 1174 -44.16 36.86 -9.27
N ASN A 1175 -44.50 38.02 -9.82
CA ASN A 1175 -44.94 38.16 -11.21
C ASN A 1175 -43.84 37.76 -12.22
N VAL A 1176 -42.57 38.07 -11.93
CA VAL A 1176 -41.42 37.63 -12.73
C VAL A 1176 -41.30 36.10 -12.70
N GLY A 1177 -41.51 35.47 -11.53
CA GLY A 1177 -41.53 34.01 -11.39
C GLY A 1177 -42.68 33.36 -12.16
N GLU A 1178 -43.88 33.95 -12.12
CA GLU A 1178 -45.05 33.48 -12.88
C GLU A 1178 -44.84 33.63 -14.39
N LEU A 1179 -44.24 34.74 -14.84
CA LEU A 1179 -43.88 34.96 -16.24
C LEU A 1179 -42.93 33.87 -16.73
N ALA A 1180 -41.84 33.62 -15.99
CA ALA A 1180 -40.88 32.56 -16.32
C ALA A 1180 -41.58 31.19 -16.45
N ARG A 1181 -42.44 30.84 -15.50
CA ARG A 1181 -43.22 29.59 -15.51
C ARG A 1181 -44.17 29.51 -16.71
N SER A 1182 -44.87 30.60 -17.03
CA SER A 1182 -45.84 30.64 -18.14
C SER A 1182 -45.17 30.49 -19.51
N GLN A 1183 -43.93 30.95 -19.64
CA GLN A 1183 -43.14 30.87 -20.88
C GLN A 1183 -42.20 29.67 -20.92
N GLN A 1184 -42.33 28.72 -19.97
CA GLN A 1184 -41.46 27.53 -19.87
C GLN A 1184 -39.96 27.87 -19.87
N THR A 1185 -39.60 28.96 -19.16
CA THR A 1185 -38.23 29.46 -19.08
C THR A 1185 -37.82 29.72 -17.63
N THR A 1186 -36.62 30.26 -17.43
CA THR A 1186 -36.10 30.61 -16.10
C THR A 1186 -36.22 32.11 -15.83
N VAL A 1187 -36.23 32.49 -14.54
CA VAL A 1187 -36.17 33.90 -14.14
C VAL A 1187 -34.93 34.60 -14.73
N ASN A 1188 -33.81 33.88 -14.86
CA ASN A 1188 -32.60 34.39 -15.50
C ASN A 1188 -32.86 34.86 -16.94
N VAL A 1189 -33.56 34.07 -17.76
CA VAL A 1189 -33.89 34.45 -19.15
C VAL A 1189 -34.81 35.67 -19.20
N VAL A 1190 -35.79 35.76 -18.29
CA VAL A 1190 -36.67 36.94 -18.19
C VAL A 1190 -35.87 38.20 -17.85
N LEU A 1191 -34.93 38.11 -16.90
CA LEU A 1191 -34.06 39.21 -16.51
C LEU A 1191 -33.07 39.59 -17.61
N GLN A 1192 -32.51 38.62 -18.34
CA GLN A 1192 -31.66 38.88 -19.51
C GLN A 1192 -32.45 39.57 -20.63
N GLY A 1193 -33.72 39.20 -20.85
CA GLY A 1193 -34.60 39.90 -21.78
C GLY A 1193 -34.85 41.34 -21.35
N ALA A 1194 -35.14 41.58 -20.07
CA ALA A 1194 -35.28 42.94 -19.53
C ALA A 1194 -33.99 43.76 -19.65
N TRP A 1195 -32.83 43.13 -19.42
CA TRP A 1195 -31.51 43.74 -19.59
C TRP A 1195 -31.22 44.09 -21.04
N ALA A 1196 -31.51 43.20 -21.98
CA ALA A 1196 -31.38 43.45 -23.42
C ALA A 1196 -32.25 44.62 -23.87
N LEU A 1197 -33.49 44.71 -23.40
CA LEU A 1197 -34.39 45.82 -23.69
C LEU A 1197 -33.86 47.15 -23.14
N LEU A 1198 -33.31 47.13 -21.92
CA LEU A 1198 -32.70 48.31 -21.32
C LEU A 1198 -31.47 48.77 -22.12
N LEU A 1199 -30.56 47.85 -22.46
CA LEU A 1199 -29.37 48.16 -23.26
C LEU A 1199 -29.73 48.67 -24.65
N SER A 1200 -30.71 48.04 -25.31
CA SER A 1200 -31.20 48.48 -26.61
C SER A 1200 -31.76 49.90 -26.54
N SER A 1201 -32.52 50.21 -25.48
CA SER A 1201 -33.04 51.56 -25.24
C SER A 1201 -31.96 52.59 -24.93
N LEU A 1202 -30.90 52.23 -24.22
CA LEU A 1202 -29.82 53.14 -23.83
C LEU A 1202 -28.84 53.40 -24.99
N CYS A 1203 -28.52 52.36 -25.76
CA CYS A 1203 -27.56 52.44 -26.87
C CYS A 1203 -28.22 52.86 -28.20
N GLY A 1204 -29.55 52.79 -28.31
CA GLY A 1204 -30.29 53.08 -29.56
C GLY A 1204 -30.10 52.04 -30.67
N HIS A 1205 -29.55 50.87 -30.33
CA HIS A 1205 -29.30 49.76 -31.27
C HIS A 1205 -30.33 48.64 -31.05
N GLY A 1206 -30.88 48.09 -32.14
CA GLY A 1206 -31.84 46.98 -32.08
C GLY A 1206 -31.22 45.60 -31.83
N ASP A 1207 -29.89 45.51 -31.95
CA ASP A 1207 -29.12 44.30 -31.68
C ASP A 1207 -28.02 44.66 -30.66
N VAL A 1208 -27.95 43.91 -29.56
CA VAL A 1208 -27.05 44.18 -28.42
C VAL A 1208 -26.35 42.91 -27.99
N ALA A 1209 -25.06 43.02 -27.69
CA ALA A 1209 -24.26 41.92 -27.18
C ALA A 1209 -23.80 42.24 -25.75
N PHE A 1210 -24.06 41.33 -24.82
CA PHE A 1210 -23.61 41.40 -23.44
C PHE A 1210 -23.23 40.01 -22.94
N GLY A 1211 -22.28 39.96 -22.01
CA GLY A 1211 -21.89 38.71 -21.36
C GLY A 1211 -22.93 38.25 -20.35
N THR A 1212 -23.14 36.94 -20.26
CA THR A 1212 -23.86 36.31 -19.15
C THR A 1212 -22.95 35.29 -18.50
N THR A 1213 -23.03 35.15 -17.17
CA THR A 1213 -22.32 34.13 -16.43
C THR A 1213 -23.12 32.84 -16.43
N VAL A 1214 -22.46 31.74 -16.78
CA VAL A 1214 -22.99 30.37 -16.66
C VAL A 1214 -22.10 29.59 -15.70
N SER A 1215 -22.62 28.50 -15.11
CA SER A 1215 -21.88 27.73 -14.10
C SER A 1215 -20.61 27.07 -14.64
N GLY A 1216 -20.52 26.79 -15.95
CA GLY A 1216 -19.36 26.12 -16.55
C GLY A 1216 -19.17 24.67 -16.08
N ARG A 1217 -20.22 24.05 -15.52
CA ARG A 1217 -20.25 22.68 -14.97
C ARG A 1217 -20.94 21.71 -15.95
N PRO A 1218 -20.20 21.06 -16.87
CA PRO A 1218 -20.79 20.13 -17.84
C PRO A 1218 -21.14 18.79 -17.18
N ALA A 1219 -22.30 18.22 -17.53
CA ALA A 1219 -22.73 16.90 -17.03
C ALA A 1219 -21.84 15.74 -17.50
N GLU A 1220 -21.02 15.96 -18.53
CA GLU A 1220 -20.06 15.00 -19.09
C GLU A 1220 -18.82 14.84 -18.20
N VAL A 1221 -18.58 15.76 -17.27
CA VAL A 1221 -17.49 15.68 -16.29
C VAL A 1221 -18.08 15.23 -14.96
N LEU A 1222 -17.77 13.98 -14.60
CA LEU A 1222 -18.27 13.37 -13.37
C LEU A 1222 -17.79 14.18 -12.14
N GLY A 1223 -18.73 14.52 -11.24
CA GLY A 1223 -18.46 15.33 -10.06
C GLY A 1223 -18.27 16.83 -10.31
N ALA A 1224 -18.62 17.33 -11.50
CA ALA A 1224 -18.56 18.75 -11.81
C ALA A 1224 -19.71 19.59 -11.23
N GLU A 1225 -20.76 18.97 -10.68
CA GLU A 1225 -22.04 19.60 -10.26
C GLU A 1225 -22.01 20.46 -8.99
#